data_AF-A0A9W8TPL1-F1
#
_entry.id   AF-A0A9W8TPL1-F1
#
_cell.length_a   1.000
_cell.length_b   1.000
_cell.length_c   1.000
_cell.angle_alpha   90.00
_cell.angle_beta   90.00
_cell.angle_gamma   90.00
#
_symmetry.space_group_name_H-M   'P 1'
#
loop_
_entity.id
_entity.type
_entity.pdbx_description
1 polymer ?
#
loop_
_entity_poly.entity_id
_entity_poly.type
_entity_poly.pdbx_seq_one_letter_code
_entity_poly.pdbx_strand_id
1 'polypeptide(L)'
;MKFLTAGLATLCALVSVVQANPTHQFDQFFPGWNQRVQDILRDNCSEPYANYLADNGDPSEGVQFLVNNLIDCVLEVFPESRKAELATGALVLGLIPTILQSIGSSTVETALVGIRRPVLGFLISAGSPAVAMMKTNDFARSVTEFVEGGDPSELGIERLRSSPRRAIWAVLIALLEYIVVGGAVANVLQLAWELGYHAVAIFAPNTIFGVPLWTLGAALIHIAGCVALWVRVRIHHVDAKTYNSHTKPLNTWVPAQFIPAVFQPSMVFDLRQDRSSSFWFYSLTWIISIGTLAQVAFGTLVLSGLLFFSLADCLIIVGRYTLSAIACRAVLRLELAGMAAARDAARQRTKDHDVAETEQFVTQGWKGQPPDMTTLRLNHYCEYQTSDLSQQPPFIPAKCRVISPDFAWLTSIAKQPGGGDVSGPARRFLEFHSGWLPLEYVIDLLRDYRTSKSPDDVVITLAVRTPLCKGHKGGFKDTTLEYIMYAILKATRERMGFSPELVEDICMGNVSDGKAAYKARAAALAAGFPNTTGASSVNRFCSSGLKATADIAHAIAAGSIEIGIAAGAESMTVGGDRLEAPFDEEVLKYSQEARDCMEAMGWTSENVARDFGLTREDIDEYAAESFRRAEAAQKAGWFDDEIVPVTTKVKGPDGELKEVTLSKDEGIRPGTTAAGLGKIRAAFPQWGPITTGGNASQVTDGASAVVLMKRSKAIQLSLPVLAKYVGSTVAGLPPRIMGIGPTVAIPKLLKQHNLTLEDCDVIEVNEAFATMAVYTKNFLKLDWNKMNPRGGAIALGHPLGTTGTRQIVTGLSECRRTKKKILLTSMCIGTGMGMAGLFVNEQ
;
A
#
# COMPACT_ATOMS: atom_id res chain seq x y z
N MET A 1 37.39 0.45 5.20
CA MET A 1 38.16 -0.60 5.91
C MET A 1 39.06 -0.04 7.02
N LYS A 2 40.05 0.83 6.74
CA LYS A 2 40.97 1.36 7.79
C LYS A 2 40.29 2.12 8.95
N PHE A 3 39.19 2.84 8.68
CA PHE A 3 38.38 3.49 9.73
C PHE A 3 37.47 2.52 10.50
N LEU A 4 37.02 1.44 9.85
CA LEU A 4 36.19 0.41 10.48
C LEU A 4 37.01 -0.39 11.49
N THR A 5 38.26 -0.70 11.14
CA THR A 5 39.22 -1.36 12.03
C THR A 5 39.63 -0.46 13.20
N ALA A 6 39.77 0.85 12.98
CA ALA A 6 40.06 1.80 14.07
C ALA A 6 38.88 1.92 15.04
N GLY A 7 37.65 2.08 14.53
CA GLY A 7 36.44 2.16 15.37
C GLY A 7 36.18 0.86 16.15
N LEU A 8 36.38 -0.30 15.53
CA LEU A 8 36.24 -1.59 16.20
C LEU A 8 37.33 -1.80 17.26
N ALA A 9 38.57 -1.39 16.98
CA ALA A 9 39.67 -1.46 17.93
C ALA A 9 39.46 -0.52 19.13
N THR A 10 38.91 0.68 18.91
CA THR A 10 38.54 1.60 20.00
C THR A 10 37.37 1.04 20.82
N LEU A 11 36.37 0.42 20.18
CA LEU A 11 35.27 -0.23 20.88
C LEU A 11 35.75 -1.42 21.73
N CYS A 12 36.61 -2.27 21.17
CA CYS A 12 37.22 -3.39 21.88
C CYS A 12 38.13 -2.91 23.01
N ALA A 13 38.92 -1.84 22.80
CA ALA A 13 39.78 -1.25 23.83
C ALA A 13 38.99 -0.60 24.97
N LEU A 14 37.82 -0.01 24.68
CA LEU A 14 36.91 0.52 25.72
C LEU A 14 36.24 -0.60 26.52
N VAL A 15 35.98 -1.75 25.89
CA VAL A 15 35.39 -2.93 26.55
C VAL A 15 36.44 -3.74 27.33
N SER A 16 37.73 -3.68 26.96
CA SER A 16 38.77 -4.55 27.51
C SER A 16 39.53 -4.02 28.72
N VAL A 17 39.17 -2.85 29.30
CA VAL A 17 39.98 -2.21 30.38
C VAL A 17 39.25 -2.04 31.71
N VAL A 18 37.99 -2.45 31.87
CA VAL A 18 37.33 -2.38 33.20
C VAL A 18 37.20 -3.78 33.79
N GLN A 19 38.25 -4.23 34.50
CA GLN A 19 38.08 -5.24 35.54
C GLN A 19 37.21 -4.62 36.64
N ALA A 20 35.89 -4.72 36.47
CA ALA A 20 34.95 -4.39 37.53
C ALA A 20 34.94 -5.56 38.52
N ASN A 21 35.83 -5.52 39.51
CA ASN A 21 35.53 -6.24 40.73
C ASN A 21 34.20 -5.70 41.28
N PRO A 22 33.32 -6.53 41.85
CA PRO A 22 32.00 -6.10 42.34
C PRO A 22 32.04 -5.07 43.49
N THR A 23 33.19 -4.48 43.80
CA THR A 23 33.55 -3.81 45.06
C THR A 23 33.02 -2.40 45.26
N HIS A 24 32.24 -1.83 44.32
CA HIS A 24 31.83 -0.41 44.39
C HIS A 24 30.33 -0.13 44.26
N GLN A 25 29.51 -1.12 43.90
CA GLN A 25 28.08 -0.89 43.67
C GLN A 25 27.30 -0.53 44.94
N PHE A 26 27.85 -0.86 46.13
CA PHE A 26 27.27 -0.48 47.43
C PHE A 26 27.93 0.74 48.07
N ASP A 27 28.90 1.38 47.42
CA ASP A 27 29.60 2.55 47.98
C ASP A 27 28.83 3.86 47.73
N GLN A 28 28.22 3.98 46.55
CA GLN A 28 27.48 5.17 46.12
C GLN A 28 26.31 4.78 45.21
N PHE A 29 25.10 5.20 45.60
CA PHE A 29 23.87 5.02 44.84
C PHE A 29 23.35 6.34 44.28
N PHE A 30 22.31 6.26 43.46
CA PHE A 30 21.59 7.44 43.00
C PHE A 30 21.03 8.27 44.17
N PRO A 31 20.99 9.61 44.04
CA PRO A 31 20.71 10.52 45.15
C PRO A 31 19.42 10.21 45.92
N GLY A 32 18.37 9.73 45.25
CA GLY A 32 17.09 9.43 45.88
C GLY A 32 17.13 8.31 46.93
N TRP A 33 18.08 7.36 46.83
CA TRP A 33 18.21 6.26 47.78
C TRP A 33 19.53 6.19 48.54
N ASN A 34 20.55 6.95 48.11
CA ASN A 34 21.91 6.83 48.64
C ASN A 34 21.97 6.87 50.17
N GLN A 35 21.46 7.94 50.81
CA GLN A 35 21.52 8.05 52.26
C GLN A 35 20.84 6.87 52.96
N ARG A 36 19.66 6.46 52.46
CA ARG A 36 18.85 5.44 53.12
C ARG A 36 19.46 4.05 53.02
N VAL A 37 20.00 3.70 51.86
CA VAL A 37 20.69 2.41 51.68
C VAL A 37 21.97 2.39 52.51
N GLN A 38 22.75 3.49 52.54
CA GLN A 38 23.94 3.60 53.39
C GLN A 38 23.63 3.48 54.88
N ASP A 39 22.50 4.02 55.35
CA ASP A 39 22.05 3.85 56.74
C ASP A 39 21.73 2.38 57.04
N ILE A 40 20.99 1.69 56.15
CA ILE A 40 20.65 0.26 56.31
C ILE A 40 21.91 -0.62 56.29
N LEU A 41 22.84 -0.36 55.38
CA LEU A 41 24.11 -1.08 55.30
C LEU A 41 24.93 -0.96 56.59
N ARG A 42 24.90 0.21 57.23
CA ARG A 42 25.63 0.49 58.48
C ARG A 42 24.94 -0.08 59.72
N ASP A 43 23.63 0.09 59.81
CA ASP A 43 22.89 -0.12 61.06
C ASP A 43 22.22 -1.50 61.13
N ASN A 44 21.80 -2.07 59.99
CA ASN A 44 21.04 -3.32 59.94
C ASN A 44 21.77 -4.47 59.24
N CYS A 45 22.58 -4.17 58.21
CA CYS A 45 23.25 -5.17 57.37
C CYS A 45 24.79 -5.14 57.50
N SER A 46 25.30 -4.74 58.66
CA SER A 46 26.73 -4.48 58.88
C SER A 46 27.63 -5.70 58.70
N GLU A 47 27.19 -6.89 59.10
CA GLU A 47 27.94 -8.15 58.94
C GLU A 47 28.00 -8.62 57.47
N PRO A 48 26.87 -8.77 56.74
CA PRO A 48 26.90 -9.01 55.29
C PRO A 48 27.72 -7.96 54.52
N TYR A 49 27.63 -6.69 54.92
CA TYR A 49 28.36 -5.60 54.28
C TYR A 49 29.87 -5.68 54.55
N ALA A 50 30.29 -6.04 55.77
CA ALA A 50 31.70 -6.27 56.08
C ALA A 50 32.29 -7.45 55.29
N ASN A 51 31.51 -8.54 55.11
CA ASN A 51 31.91 -9.69 54.31
C ASN A 51 32.06 -9.32 52.82
N TYR A 52 31.16 -8.49 52.31
CA TYR A 52 31.26 -7.92 50.95
C TYR A 52 32.50 -7.04 50.78
N LEU A 53 32.81 -6.14 51.73
CA LEU A 53 33.99 -5.26 51.66
C LEU A 53 35.32 -6.02 51.78
N ALA A 54 35.34 -7.12 52.53
CA ALA A 54 36.52 -7.94 52.74
C ALA A 54 36.72 -9.03 51.66
N ASP A 55 35.77 -9.20 50.72
CA ASP A 55 35.71 -10.33 49.79
C ASP A 55 35.79 -11.70 50.51
N ASN A 56 35.26 -11.78 51.72
CA ASN A 56 35.33 -12.94 52.62
C ASN A 56 34.17 -13.91 52.38
N GLY A 57 34.03 -14.40 51.15
CA GLY A 57 33.06 -15.44 50.78
C GLY A 57 33.67 -16.84 50.71
N ASP A 58 32.84 -17.89 50.75
CA ASP A 58 33.29 -19.24 50.38
C ASP A 58 33.79 -19.22 48.92
N PRO A 59 35.05 -19.59 48.64
CA PRO A 59 35.60 -19.61 47.28
C PRO A 59 34.80 -20.46 46.28
N SER A 60 33.98 -21.39 46.78
CA SER A 60 33.11 -22.26 45.97
C SER A 60 31.78 -21.61 45.56
N GLU A 61 31.33 -20.56 46.27
CA GLU A 61 30.04 -19.90 46.02
C GLU A 61 30.15 -18.65 45.14
N GLY A 62 31.35 -18.07 45.05
CA GLY A 62 31.68 -16.95 44.17
C GLY A 62 31.08 -15.60 44.61
N VAL A 63 31.56 -14.50 43.99
CA VAL A 63 31.24 -13.12 44.41
C VAL A 63 29.75 -12.76 44.27
N GLN A 64 28.99 -13.50 43.46
CA GLN A 64 27.55 -13.34 43.32
C GLN A 64 26.78 -13.65 44.61
N PHE A 65 27.28 -14.59 45.42
CA PHE A 65 26.69 -14.92 46.72
C PHE A 65 26.80 -13.75 47.71
N LEU A 66 27.97 -13.11 47.78
CA LEU A 66 28.20 -11.95 48.65
C LEU A 66 27.25 -10.79 48.31
N VAL A 67 27.05 -10.50 47.03
CA VAL A 67 26.16 -9.43 46.58
C VAL A 67 24.70 -9.77 46.84
N ASN A 68 24.25 -10.99 46.53
CA ASN A 68 22.86 -11.38 46.73
C ASN A 68 22.47 -11.36 48.21
N ASN A 69 23.33 -11.85 49.11
CA ASN A 69 23.07 -11.80 50.55
C ASN A 69 22.89 -10.36 51.06
N LEU A 70 23.65 -9.42 50.50
CA LEU A 70 23.54 -8.00 50.86
C LEU A 70 22.25 -7.39 50.30
N ILE A 71 21.87 -7.71 49.06
CA ILE A 71 20.58 -7.30 48.47
C ILE A 71 19.43 -7.83 49.33
N ASP A 72 19.45 -9.11 49.69
CA ASP A 72 18.40 -9.76 50.45
C ASP A 72 18.26 -9.12 51.84
N CYS A 73 19.36 -8.86 52.54
CA CYS A 73 19.33 -8.14 53.82
C CYS A 73 18.70 -6.74 53.68
N VAL A 74 19.12 -5.96 52.67
CA VAL A 74 18.56 -4.61 52.44
C VAL A 74 17.06 -4.68 52.10
N LEU A 75 16.64 -5.63 51.28
CA LEU A 75 15.24 -5.82 50.92
C LEU A 75 14.41 -6.28 52.13
N GLU A 76 14.90 -7.17 52.98
CA GLU A 76 14.19 -7.59 54.20
C GLU A 76 13.91 -6.42 55.14
N VAL A 77 14.86 -5.50 55.29
CA VAL A 77 14.73 -4.32 56.16
C VAL A 77 13.82 -3.25 55.55
N PHE A 78 13.65 -3.22 54.23
CA PHE A 78 12.80 -2.21 53.59
C PHE A 78 11.30 -2.41 53.89
N PRO A 79 10.55 -1.33 54.20
CA PRO A 79 9.09 -1.38 54.25
C PRO A 79 8.49 -1.78 52.90
N GLU A 80 7.35 -2.48 52.92
CA GLU A 80 6.64 -2.93 51.71
C GLU A 80 6.32 -1.78 50.73
N SER A 81 6.00 -0.59 51.23
CA SER A 81 5.78 0.59 50.39
C SER A 81 7.01 0.98 49.57
N ARG A 82 8.22 0.73 50.08
CA ARG A 82 9.47 1.03 49.37
C ARG A 82 9.86 -0.06 48.40
N LYS A 83 9.60 -1.33 48.72
CA LYS A 83 9.72 -2.44 47.76
C LYS A 83 8.82 -2.21 46.54
N ALA A 84 7.60 -1.73 46.76
CA ALA A 84 6.68 -1.37 45.68
C ALA A 84 7.20 -0.21 44.81
N GLU A 85 7.83 0.80 45.41
CA GLU A 85 8.47 1.90 44.69
C GLU A 85 9.65 1.41 43.83
N LEU A 86 10.51 0.53 44.37
CA LEU A 86 11.61 -0.09 43.63
C LEU A 86 11.11 -0.93 42.44
N ALA A 87 10.06 -1.73 42.64
CA ALA A 87 9.45 -2.52 41.56
C ALA A 87 8.87 -1.63 40.45
N THR A 88 8.26 -0.50 40.83
CA THR A 88 7.75 0.48 39.87
C THR A 88 8.90 1.15 39.10
N GLY A 89 10.00 1.49 39.77
CA GLY A 89 11.22 2.01 39.14
C GLY A 89 11.82 1.05 38.13
N ALA A 90 11.94 -0.24 38.48
CA ALA A 90 12.42 -1.30 37.58
C ALA A 90 11.55 -1.42 36.32
N LEU A 91 10.22 -1.34 36.45
CA LEU A 91 9.31 -1.33 35.31
C LEU A 91 9.54 -0.12 34.40
N VAL A 92 9.68 1.08 34.98
CA VAL A 92 9.94 2.32 34.22
C VAL A 92 11.26 2.26 33.47
N LEU A 93 12.34 1.78 34.12
CA LEU A 93 13.64 1.61 33.47
C LEU A 93 13.60 0.54 32.37
N GLY A 94 12.89 -0.57 32.58
CA GLY A 94 12.72 -1.63 31.58
C GLY A 94 11.98 -1.20 30.31
N LEU A 95 11.18 -0.13 30.38
CA LEU A 95 10.47 0.44 29.22
C LEU A 95 11.32 1.39 28.38
N ILE A 96 12.49 1.85 28.86
CA ILE A 96 13.38 2.77 28.13
C ILE A 96 13.67 2.28 26.70
N PRO A 97 14.09 1.03 26.45
CA PRO A 97 14.43 0.59 25.09
C PRO A 97 13.25 0.71 24.11
N THR A 98 12.04 0.37 24.56
CA THR A 98 10.82 0.48 23.75
C THR A 98 10.43 1.93 23.49
N ILE A 99 10.53 2.80 24.51
CA ILE A 99 10.27 4.24 24.36
C ILE A 99 11.25 4.82 23.34
N LEU A 100 12.54 4.58 23.51
CA LEU A 100 13.57 5.08 22.61
C LEU A 100 13.45 4.50 21.19
N GLN A 101 13.00 3.25 21.04
CA GLN A 101 12.74 2.65 19.73
C GLN A 101 11.65 3.42 18.95
N SER A 102 10.66 4.00 19.62
CA SER A 102 9.58 4.75 18.96
C SER A 102 10.02 6.12 18.42
N ILE A 103 11.06 6.72 19.00
CA ILE A 103 11.57 8.07 18.66
C ILE A 103 12.95 8.06 18.01
N GLY A 104 13.66 6.94 18.09
CA GLY A 104 15.05 6.80 17.65
C GLY A 104 15.23 6.89 16.14
N SER A 105 16.48 6.94 15.71
CA SER A 105 16.84 6.87 14.30
C SER A 105 16.64 5.46 13.74
N SER A 106 16.14 5.35 12.51
CA SER A 106 16.17 4.09 11.78
C SER A 106 17.56 3.82 11.20
N THR A 107 17.84 2.55 10.87
CA THR A 107 19.12 2.20 10.24
C THR A 107 19.27 2.77 8.83
N VAL A 108 18.17 2.95 8.07
CA VAL A 108 18.20 3.57 6.74
C VAL A 108 18.56 5.04 6.82
N GLU A 109 17.86 5.81 7.66
CA GLU A 109 18.05 7.26 7.77
C GLU A 109 19.50 7.58 8.17
N THR A 110 20.01 6.86 9.17
CA THR A 110 21.39 7.04 9.65
C THR A 110 22.41 6.63 8.59
N ALA A 111 22.13 5.58 7.81
CA ALA A 111 23.00 5.14 6.73
C ALA A 111 23.04 6.17 5.57
N LEU A 112 21.92 6.79 5.23
CA LEU A 112 21.84 7.84 4.21
C LEU A 112 22.67 9.07 4.61
N VAL A 113 22.57 9.52 5.86
CA VAL A 113 23.40 10.63 6.36
C VAL A 113 24.87 10.19 6.47
N GLY A 114 25.13 8.97 6.96
CA GLY A 114 26.47 8.42 7.14
C GLY A 114 27.28 8.29 5.85
N ILE A 115 26.63 8.09 4.70
CA ILE A 115 27.28 8.15 3.38
C ILE A 115 27.98 9.50 3.16
N ARG A 116 27.32 10.60 3.54
CA ARG A 116 27.77 11.97 3.25
C ARG A 116 28.61 12.54 4.38
N ARG A 117 28.24 12.23 5.62
CA ARG A 117 28.86 12.72 6.85
C ARG A 117 29.06 11.55 7.83
N PRO A 118 30.07 10.70 7.59
CA PRO A 118 30.25 9.45 8.35
C PRO A 118 30.45 9.67 9.85
N VAL A 119 31.17 10.73 10.26
CA VAL A 119 31.36 11.01 11.70
C VAL A 119 30.05 11.46 12.33
N LEU A 120 29.27 12.30 11.63
CA LEU A 120 27.97 12.75 12.16
C LEU A 120 27.00 11.57 12.28
N GLY A 121 26.90 10.72 11.25
CA GLY A 121 26.06 9.52 11.29
C GLY A 121 26.44 8.57 12.45
N PHE A 122 27.74 8.38 12.71
CA PHE A 122 28.20 7.62 13.85
C PHE A 122 27.80 8.27 15.19
N LEU A 123 28.01 9.58 15.34
CA LEU A 123 27.63 10.29 16.57
C LEU A 123 26.10 10.25 16.80
N ILE A 124 25.28 10.37 15.75
CA ILE A 124 23.82 10.20 15.83
C ILE A 124 23.47 8.80 16.35
N SER A 125 24.13 7.76 15.82
CA SER A 125 23.90 6.38 16.27
C SER A 125 24.32 6.14 17.72
N ALA A 126 25.39 6.80 18.18
CA ALA A 126 25.87 6.70 19.57
C ALA A 126 25.01 7.52 20.56
N GLY A 127 24.41 8.62 20.09
CA GLY A 127 23.54 9.47 20.91
C GLY A 127 22.06 9.03 20.94
N SER A 128 21.69 8.02 20.14
CA SER A 128 20.35 7.42 20.08
C SER A 128 20.43 5.91 20.41
N PRO A 129 20.42 5.51 21.69
CA PRO A 129 20.77 4.16 22.11
C PRO A 129 19.69 3.09 21.87
N ALA A 130 18.68 3.38 21.05
CA ALA A 130 17.75 2.37 20.52
C ALA A 130 17.45 2.63 19.05
N VAL A 131 17.25 1.55 18.32
CA VAL A 131 17.06 1.55 16.86
C VAL A 131 15.59 1.39 16.55
N ALA A 132 15.04 2.29 15.73
CA ALA A 132 13.65 2.19 15.27
C ALA A 132 13.44 0.89 14.48
N MET A 133 12.38 0.15 14.83
CA MET A 133 12.12 -1.16 14.25
C MET A 133 11.69 -1.03 12.78
N MET A 134 12.29 -1.83 11.90
CA MET A 134 11.93 -1.87 10.48
C MET A 134 11.77 -3.31 10.01
N LYS A 135 10.75 -3.58 9.18
CA LYS A 135 10.63 -4.85 8.47
C LYS A 135 11.64 -4.88 7.32
N THR A 136 12.06 -6.07 6.92
CA THR A 136 13.07 -6.29 5.86
C THR A 136 12.76 -5.52 4.57
N ASN A 137 11.48 -5.48 4.16
CA ASN A 137 11.04 -4.76 2.96
C ASN A 137 10.99 -3.24 3.14
N ASP A 138 10.88 -2.74 4.38
CA ASP A 138 10.81 -1.31 4.67
C ASP A 138 12.16 -0.62 4.44
N PHE A 139 13.29 -1.33 4.62
CA PHE A 139 14.62 -0.77 4.33
C PHE A 139 14.75 -0.44 2.84
N ALA A 140 14.42 -1.40 1.98
CA ALA A 140 14.45 -1.21 0.53
C ALA A 140 13.46 -0.13 0.08
N ARG A 141 12.22 -0.18 0.58
CA ARG A 141 11.19 0.81 0.27
C ARG A 141 11.60 2.23 0.66
N SER A 142 12.16 2.42 1.85
CA SER A 142 12.57 3.75 2.34
C SER A 142 13.74 4.33 1.54
N VAL A 143 14.68 3.48 1.10
CA VAL A 143 15.75 3.90 0.18
C VAL A 143 15.15 4.30 -1.16
N THR A 144 14.23 3.51 -1.71
CA THR A 144 13.54 3.80 -2.97
C THR A 144 12.71 5.08 -2.89
N GLU A 145 11.91 5.28 -1.84
CA GLU A 145 11.12 6.50 -1.61
C GLU A 145 12.03 7.75 -1.50
N PHE A 146 13.14 7.64 -0.77
CA PHE A 146 14.13 8.71 -0.67
C PHE A 146 14.86 8.97 -2.00
N VAL A 147 15.02 7.97 -2.86
CA VAL A 147 15.62 8.14 -4.20
C VAL A 147 14.59 8.70 -5.20
N GLU A 148 13.34 8.27 -5.14
CA GLU A 148 12.32 8.52 -6.15
C GLU A 148 11.56 9.84 -5.93
N GLY A 149 11.28 10.26 -4.70
CA GLY A 149 10.73 11.60 -4.45
C GLY A 149 9.82 11.72 -3.23
N GLY A 150 10.41 11.99 -2.06
CA GLY A 150 9.71 12.60 -0.93
C GLY A 150 9.68 14.13 -1.03
N ASP A 151 8.57 14.73 -0.59
CA ASP A 151 8.30 16.17 -0.54
C ASP A 151 9.21 16.88 0.51
N PRO A 152 10.03 17.88 0.14
CA PRO A 152 10.92 18.59 1.07
C PRO A 152 10.28 19.71 1.90
N SER A 153 8.98 20.00 1.75
CA SER A 153 8.47 21.35 2.04
C SER A 153 8.04 21.65 3.50
N GLU A 154 8.71 21.12 4.53
CA GLU A 154 8.32 21.42 5.93
C GLU A 154 9.31 22.26 6.76
N LEU A 155 10.55 22.51 6.28
CA LEU A 155 11.59 23.13 7.13
C LEU A 155 12.18 24.47 6.61
N GLY A 156 11.67 25.02 5.51
CA GLY A 156 12.16 26.32 4.97
C GLY A 156 13.61 26.32 4.45
N ILE A 157 14.19 25.14 4.24
CA ILE A 157 15.61 24.91 3.92
C ILE A 157 16.03 25.50 2.56
N GLU A 158 15.09 25.69 1.62
CA GLU A 158 15.37 26.29 0.31
C GLU A 158 15.93 27.71 0.39
N ARG A 159 15.49 28.52 1.38
CA ARG A 159 15.97 29.90 1.57
C ARG A 159 17.43 29.97 2.02
N LEU A 160 17.89 28.97 2.79
CA LEU A 160 19.28 28.91 3.27
C LEU A 160 20.26 28.68 2.11
N ARG A 161 19.85 27.88 1.12
CA ARG A 161 20.67 27.56 -0.05
C ARG A 161 20.92 28.77 -0.96
N SER A 162 19.98 29.71 -1.03
CA SER A 162 20.09 30.87 -1.93
C SER A 162 20.67 32.14 -1.27
N SER A 163 20.85 32.16 0.06
CA SER A 163 21.35 33.30 0.83
C SER A 163 22.68 33.88 0.30
N PRO A 164 22.96 35.19 0.40
CA PRO A 164 24.29 35.74 0.08
C PRO A 164 25.37 35.37 1.11
N ARG A 165 25.00 34.90 2.32
CA ARG A 165 25.93 34.54 3.41
C ARG A 165 26.14 33.03 3.58
N ARG A 166 26.02 32.24 2.51
CA ARG A 166 26.02 30.74 2.53
C ARG A 166 27.19 30.14 3.30
N ALA A 167 28.39 30.71 3.12
CA ALA A 167 29.63 30.27 3.78
C ALA A 167 29.52 30.27 5.30
N ILE A 168 29.03 31.38 5.85
CA ILE A 168 28.91 31.60 7.29
C ILE A 168 27.83 30.68 7.86
N TRP A 169 26.69 30.57 7.18
CA TRP A 169 25.61 29.67 7.60
C TRP A 169 26.02 28.20 7.58
N ALA A 170 26.77 27.75 6.57
CA ALA A 170 27.25 26.37 6.49
C ALA A 170 28.13 26.00 7.69
N VAL A 171 29.06 26.87 8.08
CA VAL A 171 29.93 26.64 9.25
C VAL A 171 29.15 26.70 10.56
N LEU A 172 28.27 27.69 10.74
CA LEU A 172 27.49 27.83 11.97
C LEU A 172 26.53 26.66 12.19
N ILE A 173 25.85 26.21 11.13
CA ILE A 173 24.94 25.05 11.21
C ILE A 173 25.74 23.79 11.52
N ALA A 174 26.86 23.55 10.84
CA ALA A 174 27.71 22.38 11.13
C ALA A 174 28.21 22.35 12.58
N LEU A 175 28.70 23.49 13.09
CA LEU A 175 29.14 23.61 14.48
C LEU A 175 27.99 23.29 15.44
N LEU A 176 26.81 23.83 15.20
CA LEU A 176 25.64 23.59 16.03
C LEU A 176 25.24 22.11 16.03
N GLU A 177 25.22 21.45 14.87
CA GLU A 177 24.91 20.01 14.77
C GLU A 177 25.89 19.15 15.58
N TYR A 178 27.20 19.41 15.46
CA TYR A 178 28.21 18.66 16.22
C TYR A 178 28.15 18.94 17.72
N ILE A 179 27.84 20.17 18.13
CA ILE A 179 27.65 20.51 19.55
C ILE A 179 26.42 19.78 20.10
N VAL A 180 25.30 19.81 19.38
CA VAL A 180 24.05 19.17 19.80
C VAL A 180 24.19 17.66 19.88
N VAL A 181 24.70 17.01 18.82
CA VAL A 181 24.88 15.56 18.81
C VAL A 181 26.00 15.13 19.75
N GLY A 182 27.09 15.89 19.83
CA GLY A 182 28.19 15.63 20.78
C GLY A 182 27.72 15.68 22.23
N GLY A 183 26.87 16.67 22.57
CA GLY A 183 26.22 16.75 23.87
C GLY A 183 25.31 15.56 24.16
N ALA A 184 24.54 15.11 23.17
CA ALA A 184 23.70 13.91 23.30
C ALA A 184 24.54 12.65 23.55
N VAL A 185 25.65 12.45 22.81
CA VAL A 185 26.56 11.31 23.01
C VAL A 185 27.21 11.36 24.39
N ALA A 186 27.72 12.52 24.81
CA ALA A 186 28.33 12.67 26.13
C ALA A 186 27.34 12.35 27.25
N ASN A 187 26.10 12.84 27.13
CA ASN A 187 25.05 12.55 28.10
C ASN A 187 24.69 11.07 28.15
N VAL A 188 24.56 10.40 26.99
CA VAL A 188 24.26 8.97 26.90
C VAL A 188 25.38 8.11 27.51
N LEU A 189 26.64 8.40 27.19
CA LEU A 189 27.79 7.66 27.73
C LEU A 189 27.96 7.88 29.23
N GLN A 190 27.80 9.12 29.70
CA GLN A 190 27.85 9.43 31.12
C GLN A 190 26.74 8.68 31.87
N LEU A 191 25.51 8.70 31.35
CA LEU A 191 24.38 8.04 31.99
C LEU A 191 24.53 6.51 31.99
N ALA A 192 25.03 5.93 30.89
CA ALA A 192 25.31 4.50 30.82
C ALA A 192 26.40 4.08 31.81
N TRP A 193 27.43 4.92 32.00
CA TRP A 193 28.48 4.71 32.99
C TRP A 193 27.95 4.82 34.43
N GLU A 194 27.22 5.90 34.74
CA GLU A 194 26.59 6.13 36.05
C GLU A 194 25.67 4.96 36.43
N LEU A 195 24.84 4.49 35.49
CA LEU A 195 23.98 3.33 35.69
C LEU A 195 24.76 2.03 35.86
N GLY A 196 25.84 1.81 35.12
CA GLY A 196 26.65 0.60 35.30
C GLY A 196 27.36 0.57 36.66
N TYR A 197 27.87 1.71 37.11
CA TYR A 197 28.73 1.82 38.29
C TYR A 197 27.94 1.95 39.60
N HIS A 198 26.87 2.74 39.62
CA HIS A 198 26.09 3.05 40.83
C HIS A 198 24.85 2.17 41.02
N ALA A 199 24.56 1.27 40.08
CA ALA A 199 23.42 0.37 40.18
C ALA A 199 23.86 -1.07 40.48
N VAL A 200 22.99 -1.79 41.18
CA VAL A 200 23.12 -3.23 41.40
C VAL A 200 22.20 -3.96 40.42
N ALA A 201 22.75 -4.89 39.64
CA ALA A 201 22.00 -5.71 38.69
C ALA A 201 21.69 -7.08 39.29
N ILE A 202 20.40 -7.41 39.49
CA ILE A 202 19.95 -8.64 40.19
C ILE A 202 20.51 -9.92 39.56
N PHE A 203 20.44 -10.02 38.22
CA PHE A 203 20.77 -11.26 37.52
C PHE A 203 22.26 -11.43 37.21
N ALA A 204 23.04 -10.35 37.35
CA ALA A 204 24.46 -10.32 37.00
C ALA A 204 25.20 -9.22 37.78
N PRO A 205 25.27 -9.33 39.12
CA PRO A 205 25.80 -8.26 39.97
C PRO A 205 27.29 -7.96 39.69
N ASN A 206 28.02 -8.94 39.17
CA ASN A 206 29.41 -8.79 38.74
C ASN A 206 29.60 -8.07 37.39
N THR A 207 28.52 -7.60 36.75
CA THR A 207 28.53 -7.16 35.34
C THR A 207 28.17 -5.68 35.21
N ILE A 208 29.14 -4.79 35.49
CA ILE A 208 28.99 -3.32 35.35
C ILE A 208 28.81 -2.89 33.88
N PHE A 209 29.23 -3.72 32.92
CA PHE A 209 29.25 -3.38 31.49
C PHE A 209 27.91 -3.60 30.76
N GLY A 210 26.88 -4.14 31.41
CA GLY A 210 25.60 -4.44 30.76
C GLY A 210 24.94 -3.21 30.11
N VAL A 211 24.83 -2.11 30.85
CA VAL A 211 24.21 -0.86 30.37
C VAL A 211 25.06 -0.19 29.29
N PRO A 212 26.40 -0.02 29.45
CA PRO A 212 27.26 0.43 28.36
C PRO A 212 27.18 -0.44 27.10
N LEU A 213 27.13 -1.76 27.25
CA LEU A 213 27.05 -2.70 26.12
C LEU A 213 25.74 -2.55 25.35
N TRP A 214 24.61 -2.41 26.06
CA TRP A 214 23.31 -2.14 25.43
C TRP A 214 23.32 -0.83 24.63
N THR A 215 23.87 0.22 25.25
CA THR A 215 23.99 1.57 24.67
C THR A 215 24.82 1.56 23.39
N LEU A 216 25.99 0.92 23.42
CA LEU A 216 26.90 0.82 22.27
C LEU A 216 26.41 -0.18 21.20
N GLY A 217 25.57 -1.15 21.60
CA GLY A 217 24.98 -2.13 20.69
C GLY A 217 24.15 -1.49 19.56
N ALA A 218 23.49 -0.36 19.83
CA ALA A 218 22.74 0.39 18.82
C ALA A 218 23.66 0.89 17.68
N ALA A 219 24.86 1.38 18.00
CA ALA A 219 25.82 1.86 17.01
C ALA A 219 26.28 0.73 16.06
N LEU A 220 26.46 -0.49 16.58
CA LEU A 220 26.81 -1.67 15.76
C LEU A 220 25.71 -2.01 14.75
N ILE A 221 24.45 -1.94 15.16
CA ILE A 221 23.30 -2.19 14.28
C ILE A 221 23.21 -1.12 13.17
N HIS A 222 23.47 0.14 13.50
CA HIS A 222 23.54 1.22 12.51
C HIS A 222 24.70 1.05 11.54
N ILE A 223 25.87 0.59 12.00
CA ILE A 223 27.01 0.25 11.13
C ILE A 223 26.62 -0.86 10.14
N ALA A 224 25.93 -1.90 10.59
CA ALA A 224 25.40 -2.94 9.71
C ALA A 224 24.44 -2.36 8.65
N GLY A 225 23.61 -1.38 9.03
CA GLY A 225 22.77 -0.60 8.09
C GLY A 225 23.57 0.14 7.02
N CYS A 226 24.67 0.79 7.39
CA CYS A 226 25.58 1.42 6.42
C CYS A 226 26.18 0.41 5.45
N VAL A 227 26.57 -0.78 5.94
CA VAL A 227 27.10 -1.86 5.09
C VAL A 227 26.01 -2.38 4.15
N ALA A 228 24.78 -2.60 4.63
CA ALA A 228 23.66 -3.00 3.80
C ALA A 228 23.39 -1.98 2.68
N LEU A 229 23.36 -0.69 3.01
CA LEU A 229 23.18 0.37 2.03
C LEU A 229 24.31 0.39 1.00
N TRP A 230 25.57 0.22 1.43
CA TRP A 230 26.73 0.18 0.53
C TRP A 230 26.73 -1.04 -0.41
N VAL A 231 26.24 -2.19 0.07
CA VAL A 231 26.06 -3.38 -0.76
C VAL A 231 25.04 -3.12 -1.86
N ARG A 232 23.96 -2.37 -1.57
CA ARG A 232 22.85 -2.18 -2.51
C ARG A 232 22.95 -0.92 -3.37
N VAL A 233 23.69 0.09 -2.97
CA VAL A 233 23.71 1.40 -3.64
C VAL A 233 25.12 1.73 -4.15
N ARG A 234 25.23 2.10 -5.44
CA ARG A 234 26.36 2.82 -6.01
C ARG A 234 26.07 4.31 -5.96
N ILE A 235 27.10 5.08 -5.64
CA ILE A 235 26.97 6.52 -5.42
C ILE A 235 27.86 7.16 -6.46
N HIS A 236 27.24 7.97 -7.32
CA HIS A 236 27.94 8.78 -8.30
C HIS A 236 27.90 10.24 -7.84
N HIS A 237 29.08 10.83 -7.68
CA HIS A 237 29.20 12.27 -7.49
C HIS A 237 29.06 12.93 -8.86
N VAL A 238 28.09 13.83 -9.00
CA VAL A 238 27.94 14.62 -10.23
C VAL A 238 29.14 15.55 -10.34
N ASP A 239 29.93 15.39 -11.41
CA ASP A 239 31.23 16.04 -11.56
C ASP A 239 31.09 17.57 -11.68
N ALA A 240 31.92 18.32 -10.95
CA ALA A 240 31.78 19.77 -10.79
C ALA A 240 32.08 20.58 -12.08
N LYS A 241 32.51 19.93 -13.16
CA LYS A 241 32.93 20.60 -14.41
C LYS A 241 31.77 21.07 -15.30
N THR A 242 30.57 20.52 -15.13
CA THR A 242 29.36 20.97 -15.86
C THR A 242 28.63 22.10 -15.13
N TYR A 243 29.12 22.53 -13.96
CA TYR A 243 28.54 23.59 -13.15
C TYR A 243 29.18 24.95 -13.45
N ASN A 244 28.56 25.73 -14.34
CA ASN A 244 28.99 27.11 -14.62
C ASN A 244 28.68 28.05 -13.43
N SER A 245 29.77 28.61 -12.87
CA SER A 245 29.97 29.88 -12.15
C SER A 245 29.12 30.32 -10.93
N HIS A 246 28.00 29.69 -10.55
CA HIS A 246 27.23 30.10 -9.34
C HIS A 246 27.26 29.11 -8.16
N THR A 247 27.91 27.97 -8.34
CA THR A 247 28.00 26.86 -7.37
C THR A 247 29.45 26.41 -7.19
N LYS A 248 30.42 27.35 -7.17
CA LYS A 248 31.75 26.99 -6.67
C LYS A 248 31.53 26.36 -5.29
N PRO A 249 32.00 25.12 -5.05
CA PRO A 249 32.05 24.61 -3.69
C PRO A 249 32.76 25.68 -2.89
N LEU A 250 32.22 25.99 -1.72
CA LEU A 250 32.93 26.75 -0.71
C LEU A 250 34.41 26.40 -0.82
N ASN A 251 35.25 27.38 -1.17
CA ASN A 251 36.70 27.22 -1.31
C ASN A 251 37.30 27.09 0.10
N THR A 252 36.69 26.21 0.88
CA THR A 252 36.93 25.97 2.27
C THR A 252 37.87 24.79 2.33
N TRP A 253 39.01 25.03 2.95
CA TRP A 253 39.89 24.06 3.59
C TRP A 253 39.18 23.05 4.54
N VAL A 254 37.84 23.13 4.68
CA VAL A 254 36.99 22.32 5.55
C VAL A 254 36.53 21.07 4.78
N PRO A 255 36.79 19.85 5.29
CA PRO A 255 36.34 18.61 4.66
C PRO A 255 34.81 18.52 4.53
N ALA A 256 34.31 17.87 3.47
CA ALA A 256 32.87 17.74 3.19
C ALA A 256 32.05 17.16 4.35
N GLN A 257 32.67 16.33 5.19
CA GLN A 257 32.03 15.73 6.37
C GLN A 257 31.58 16.80 7.40
N PHE A 258 32.19 17.99 7.39
CA PHE A 258 31.87 19.13 8.26
C PHE A 258 31.04 20.21 7.55
N ILE A 259 30.41 19.88 6.41
CA ILE A 259 29.54 20.79 5.67
C ILE A 259 28.11 20.23 5.71
N PRO A 260 27.07 20.99 6.07
CA PRO A 260 25.70 20.48 6.11
C PRO A 260 25.21 20.04 4.73
N ALA A 261 24.33 19.04 4.69
CA ALA A 261 23.95 18.38 3.45
C ALA A 261 23.34 19.34 2.41
N VAL A 262 22.59 20.34 2.85
CA VAL A 262 21.97 21.36 1.98
C VAL A 262 22.99 22.19 1.17
N PHE A 263 24.21 22.37 1.69
CA PHE A 263 25.26 23.18 1.04
C PHE A 263 26.22 22.37 0.16
N GLN A 264 26.12 21.04 0.23
CA GLN A 264 26.95 20.13 -0.55
C GLN A 264 26.29 19.81 -1.92
N PRO A 265 27.06 19.37 -2.93
CA PRO A 265 26.52 19.00 -4.24
C PRO A 265 25.56 17.80 -4.18
N SER A 266 24.69 17.67 -5.18
CA SER A 266 23.77 16.54 -5.31
C SER A 266 24.52 15.22 -5.54
N MET A 267 24.01 14.13 -4.98
CA MET A 267 24.49 12.77 -5.26
C MET A 267 23.44 12.02 -6.05
N VAL A 268 23.89 11.22 -7.02
CA VAL A 268 23.02 10.26 -7.71
C VAL A 268 23.23 8.90 -7.06
N PHE A 269 22.12 8.27 -6.68
CA PHE A 269 22.10 6.94 -6.07
C PHE A 269 21.63 5.95 -7.13
N ASP A 270 22.50 5.02 -7.52
CA ASP A 270 22.19 3.95 -8.46
C ASP A 270 22.08 2.63 -7.70
N LEU A 271 20.94 1.95 -7.83
CA LEU A 271 20.75 0.64 -7.19
C LEU A 271 21.58 -0.42 -7.93
N ARG A 272 22.42 -1.15 -7.19
CA ARG A 272 23.13 -2.33 -7.70
C ARG A 272 22.13 -3.44 -7.98
N GLN A 273 22.03 -3.87 -9.24
CA GLN A 273 21.10 -4.92 -9.68
C GLN A 273 21.71 -6.33 -9.68
N ASP A 274 22.97 -6.53 -9.24
CA ASP A 274 23.59 -7.85 -9.26
C ASP A 274 23.00 -8.82 -8.22
N ARG A 275 22.96 -10.11 -8.56
CA ARG A 275 22.34 -11.16 -7.72
C ARG A 275 23.07 -11.36 -6.39
N SER A 276 24.40 -11.16 -6.37
CA SER A 276 25.21 -11.30 -5.16
C SER A 276 24.94 -10.16 -4.18
N SER A 277 24.92 -8.91 -4.64
CA SER A 277 24.57 -7.77 -3.80
C SER A 277 23.13 -7.86 -3.27
N SER A 278 22.21 -8.39 -4.07
CA SER A 278 20.83 -8.62 -3.63
C SER A 278 20.77 -9.63 -2.48
N PHE A 279 21.45 -10.78 -2.61
CA PHE A 279 21.54 -11.78 -1.53
C PHE A 279 22.13 -11.18 -0.25
N TRP A 280 23.32 -10.56 -0.34
CA TRP A 280 23.99 -9.98 0.81
C TRP A 280 23.19 -8.85 1.46
N PHE A 281 22.51 -8.04 0.66
CA PHE A 281 21.63 -6.99 1.15
C PHE A 281 20.48 -7.58 1.98
N TYR A 282 19.76 -8.57 1.45
CA TYR A 282 18.66 -9.20 2.20
C TYR A 282 19.17 -9.90 3.46
N SER A 283 20.28 -10.62 3.39
CA SER A 283 20.91 -11.24 4.56
C SER A 283 21.27 -10.21 5.63
N LEU A 284 21.88 -9.09 5.25
CA LEU A 284 22.23 -8.02 6.18
C LEU A 284 20.99 -7.35 6.79
N THR A 285 19.94 -7.11 6.01
CA THR A 285 18.67 -6.56 6.53
C THR A 285 18.00 -7.49 7.53
N TRP A 286 18.05 -8.81 7.31
CA TRP A 286 17.59 -9.80 8.29
C TRP A 286 18.43 -9.77 9.58
N ILE A 287 19.75 -9.73 9.45
CA ILE A 287 20.67 -9.62 10.61
C ILE A 287 20.38 -8.33 11.40
N ILE A 288 20.12 -7.21 10.71
CA ILE A 288 19.76 -5.94 11.35
C ILE A 288 18.45 -6.08 12.11
N SER A 289 17.39 -6.64 11.51
CA SER A 289 16.10 -6.81 12.19
C SER A 289 16.20 -7.72 13.43
N ILE A 290 16.93 -8.83 13.33
CA ILE A 290 17.19 -9.72 14.48
C ILE A 290 18.02 -8.99 15.54
N GLY A 291 19.06 -8.26 15.13
CA GLY A 291 19.92 -7.47 16.02
C GLY A 291 19.15 -6.39 16.76
N THR A 292 18.23 -5.68 16.10
CA THR A 292 17.35 -4.69 16.74
C THR A 292 16.45 -5.34 17.79
N LEU A 293 15.84 -6.48 17.48
CA LEU A 293 15.00 -7.19 18.46
C LEU A 293 15.82 -7.67 19.66
N ALA A 294 17.01 -8.24 19.41
CA ALA A 294 17.92 -8.68 20.45
C ALA A 294 18.39 -7.52 21.33
N GLN A 295 18.68 -6.35 20.74
CA GLN A 295 19.12 -5.17 21.48
C GLN A 295 18.04 -4.59 22.37
N VAL A 296 16.77 -4.56 21.92
CA VAL A 296 15.64 -4.14 22.75
C VAL A 296 15.42 -5.13 23.88
N ALA A 297 15.37 -6.44 23.59
CA ALA A 297 15.20 -7.46 24.60
C ALA A 297 16.33 -7.44 25.65
N PHE A 298 17.58 -7.32 25.20
CA PHE A 298 18.75 -7.19 26.08
C PHE A 298 18.67 -5.93 26.94
N GLY A 299 18.32 -4.79 26.36
CA GLY A 299 18.16 -3.53 27.09
C GLY A 299 17.08 -3.62 28.15
N THR A 300 15.92 -4.20 27.81
CA THR A 300 14.81 -4.34 28.75
C THR A 300 15.21 -5.21 29.91
N LEU A 301 15.87 -6.35 29.64
CA LEU A 301 16.39 -7.25 30.68
C LEU A 301 17.39 -6.54 31.61
N VAL A 302 18.40 -5.89 31.04
CA VAL A 302 19.46 -5.22 31.79
C VAL A 302 18.90 -4.07 32.64
N LEU A 303 18.08 -3.19 32.04
CA LEU A 303 17.55 -2.00 32.73
C LEU A 303 16.47 -2.34 33.76
N SER A 304 15.64 -3.37 33.52
CA SER A 304 14.67 -3.84 34.52
C SER A 304 15.32 -4.55 35.70
N GLY A 305 16.55 -5.04 35.52
CA GLY A 305 17.31 -5.71 36.56
C GLY A 305 18.04 -4.77 37.52
N LEU A 306 18.00 -3.46 37.28
CA LEU A 306 18.67 -2.45 38.09
C LEU A 306 17.83 -2.11 39.33
N LEU A 307 18.44 -2.18 40.51
CA LEU A 307 17.80 -1.88 41.80
C LEU A 307 18.29 -0.57 42.42
N PHE A 308 17.58 -0.14 43.46
CA PHE A 308 17.88 1.03 44.30
C PHE A 308 17.76 2.38 43.59
N PHE A 309 16.71 2.53 42.77
CA PHE A 309 16.32 3.79 42.13
C PHE A 309 15.00 4.32 42.69
N SER A 310 14.94 5.63 42.94
CA SER A 310 13.67 6.26 43.28
C SER A 310 12.88 6.44 42.00
N LEU A 311 11.56 6.57 42.10
CA LEU A 311 10.75 6.86 40.93
C LEU A 311 11.20 8.19 40.28
N ALA A 312 11.61 9.17 41.09
CA ALA A 312 12.13 10.45 40.61
C ALA A 312 13.44 10.28 39.81
N ASP A 313 14.38 9.47 40.31
CA ASP A 313 15.63 9.18 39.59
C ASP A 313 15.34 8.49 38.26
N CYS A 314 14.43 7.50 38.25
CA CYS A 314 14.01 6.80 37.03
C CYS A 314 13.48 7.76 35.96
N LEU A 315 12.61 8.70 36.35
CA LEU A 315 12.06 9.69 35.42
C LEU A 315 13.13 10.64 34.86
N ILE A 316 14.11 11.04 35.68
CA ILE A 316 15.26 11.84 35.23
C ILE A 316 16.09 11.06 34.21
N ILE A 317 16.37 9.78 34.48
CA ILE A 317 17.12 8.89 33.58
C ILE A 317 16.40 8.76 32.23
N VAL A 318 15.10 8.43 32.24
CA VAL A 318 14.26 8.32 31.04
C VAL A 318 14.27 9.64 30.26
N GLY A 319 14.11 10.77 30.95
CA GLY A 319 14.10 12.09 30.34
C GLY A 319 15.42 12.43 29.64
N ARG A 320 16.57 12.15 30.28
CA ARG A 320 17.90 12.38 29.72
C ARG A 320 18.17 11.54 28.46
N TYR A 321 17.81 10.26 28.48
CA TYR A 321 17.91 9.41 27.29
C TYR A 321 17.00 9.89 26.16
N THR A 322 15.75 10.21 26.48
CA THR A 322 14.75 10.68 25.51
C THR A 322 15.19 11.99 24.86
N LEU A 323 15.70 12.95 25.64
CA LEU A 323 16.20 14.22 25.15
C LEU A 323 17.37 14.04 24.16
N SER A 324 18.27 13.10 24.46
CA SER A 324 19.41 12.76 23.58
C SER A 324 18.93 12.17 22.26
N ALA A 325 17.95 11.27 22.29
CA ALA A 325 17.34 10.68 21.09
C ALA A 325 16.62 11.75 20.24
N ILE A 326 15.86 12.65 20.86
CA ILE A 326 15.17 13.75 20.17
C ILE A 326 16.17 14.71 19.51
N ALA A 327 17.25 15.07 20.22
CA ALA A 327 18.31 15.93 19.67
C ALA A 327 18.96 15.29 18.43
N CYS A 328 19.28 14.00 18.50
CA CYS A 328 19.81 13.23 17.37
C CYS A 328 18.81 13.16 16.21
N ARG A 329 17.52 12.91 16.49
CA ARG A 329 16.44 12.85 15.50
C ARG A 329 16.25 14.18 14.77
N ALA A 330 16.34 15.30 15.47
CA ALA A 330 16.20 16.63 14.88
C ALA A 330 17.32 16.93 13.87
N VAL A 331 18.58 16.66 14.24
CA VAL A 331 19.73 16.83 13.36
C VAL A 331 19.65 15.88 12.15
N LEU A 332 19.27 14.63 12.37
CA LEU A 332 19.07 13.64 11.31
C LEU A 332 18.03 14.10 10.27
N ARG A 333 16.88 14.60 10.73
CA ARG A 333 15.81 15.12 9.85
C ARG A 333 16.27 16.33 9.05
N LEU A 334 17.01 17.25 9.67
CA LEU A 334 17.55 18.42 8.99
C LEU A 334 18.52 18.04 7.87
N GLU A 335 19.41 17.07 8.11
CA GLU A 335 20.34 16.58 7.10
C GLU A 335 19.65 15.84 5.95
N LEU A 336 18.68 14.97 6.25
CA LEU A 336 17.90 14.28 5.21
C LEU A 336 17.11 15.25 4.33
N ALA A 337 16.48 16.26 4.94
CA ALA A 337 15.77 17.30 4.21
C ALA A 337 16.73 18.15 3.36
N GLY A 338 17.93 18.44 3.88
CA GLY A 338 19.02 19.07 3.12
C GLY A 338 19.46 18.25 1.90
N MET A 339 19.57 16.93 2.06
CA MET A 339 19.88 16.01 0.95
C MET A 339 18.77 15.98 -0.11
N ALA A 340 17.50 15.94 0.30
CA ALA A 340 16.34 15.98 -0.60
C ALA A 340 16.29 17.29 -1.39
N ALA A 341 16.44 18.44 -0.72
CA ALA A 341 16.50 19.74 -1.37
C ALA A 341 17.69 19.85 -2.34
N ALA A 342 18.86 19.29 -1.98
CA ALA A 342 20.03 19.25 -2.84
C ALA A 342 19.75 18.49 -4.15
N ARG A 343 19.08 17.33 -4.06
CA ARG A 343 18.63 16.48 -5.18
C ARG A 343 17.61 17.19 -6.06
N ASP A 344 16.58 17.79 -5.49
CA ASP A 344 15.45 18.34 -6.28
C ASP A 344 15.88 19.55 -7.11
N ALA A 345 16.73 20.43 -6.56
CA ALA A 345 17.27 21.52 -7.37
C ALA A 345 18.32 21.07 -8.39
N ALA A 346 18.86 19.85 -8.29
CA ALA A 346 19.67 19.27 -9.37
C ALA A 346 18.76 18.75 -10.48
N ARG A 347 17.67 18.02 -10.13
CA ARG A 347 16.64 17.57 -11.10
C ARG A 347 15.99 18.74 -11.85
N GLN A 348 15.64 19.80 -11.14
CA GLN A 348 15.03 20.99 -11.74
C GLN A 348 16.00 21.68 -12.70
N ARG A 349 17.28 21.80 -12.33
CA ARG A 349 18.29 22.37 -13.22
C ARG A 349 18.65 21.49 -14.41
N THR A 350 18.61 20.16 -14.29
CA THR A 350 18.76 19.27 -15.45
C THR A 350 17.60 19.49 -16.42
N LYS A 351 16.35 19.58 -15.91
CA LYS A 351 15.21 19.97 -16.74
C LYS A 351 15.38 21.35 -17.36
N ASP A 352 15.85 22.34 -16.61
CA ASP A 352 16.07 23.69 -17.14
C ASP A 352 17.23 23.73 -18.14
N HIS A 353 18.26 22.89 -17.99
CA HIS A 353 19.40 22.80 -18.91
C HIS A 353 19.04 22.01 -20.18
N ASP A 354 18.23 20.97 -20.07
CA ASP A 354 17.65 20.25 -21.22
C ASP A 354 16.67 21.16 -21.95
N VAL A 355 15.84 21.94 -21.24
CA VAL A 355 14.96 22.97 -21.81
C VAL A 355 15.78 24.11 -22.43
N ALA A 356 16.87 24.55 -21.81
CA ALA A 356 17.75 25.58 -22.36
C ALA A 356 18.60 25.11 -23.54
N GLU A 357 19.04 23.84 -23.57
CA GLU A 357 19.64 23.21 -24.77
C GLU A 357 18.59 23.05 -25.86
N THR A 358 17.36 22.66 -25.51
CA THR A 358 16.24 22.56 -26.46
C THR A 358 15.88 23.95 -27.01
N GLU A 359 15.85 24.99 -26.18
CA GLU A 359 15.68 26.39 -26.58
C GLU A 359 16.89 26.93 -27.35
N GLN A 360 18.13 26.51 -27.03
CA GLN A 360 19.33 26.84 -27.82
C GLN A 360 19.32 26.14 -29.19
N PHE A 361 18.84 24.92 -29.29
CA PHE A 361 18.63 24.23 -30.57
C PHE A 361 17.51 24.90 -31.38
N VAL A 362 16.44 25.36 -30.72
CA VAL A 362 15.35 26.12 -31.35
C VAL A 362 15.79 27.52 -31.77
N THR A 363 16.71 28.16 -31.03
CA THR A 363 17.22 29.52 -31.34
C THR A 363 18.46 29.55 -32.24
N GLN A 364 19.28 28.49 -32.29
CA GLN A 364 20.41 28.35 -33.25
C GLN A 364 19.99 27.71 -34.59
N GLY A 365 18.82 27.07 -34.67
CA GLY A 365 18.25 26.52 -35.90
C GLY A 365 17.59 27.53 -36.85
N TRP A 366 17.67 28.84 -36.57
CA TRP A 366 17.03 29.88 -37.40
C TRP A 366 18.04 30.94 -37.87
N LYS A 367 18.87 30.56 -38.83
CA LYS A 367 19.49 31.45 -39.82
C LYS A 367 19.52 30.67 -41.13
N GLY A 368 18.72 30.92 -42.13
CA GLY A 368 17.65 31.86 -42.44
C GLY A 368 17.20 31.44 -43.85
N GLN A 369 16.15 32.05 -44.39
CA GLN A 369 15.55 31.75 -45.70
C GLN A 369 14.42 30.68 -45.72
N PRO A 370 13.43 30.88 -46.60
CA PRO A 370 12.14 30.17 -46.67
C PRO A 370 12.22 29.05 -47.77
N PRO A 371 11.19 28.22 -48.09
CA PRO A 371 9.74 28.48 -48.02
C PRO A 371 8.83 27.28 -47.60
N ASP A 372 7.71 27.56 -46.95
CA ASP A 372 6.32 27.56 -47.46
C ASP A 372 5.71 26.17 -47.72
N MET A 373 4.79 25.76 -46.83
CA MET A 373 3.42 25.35 -47.18
C MET A 373 2.52 25.40 -45.93
N THR A 374 1.65 26.40 -45.88
CA THR A 374 0.25 26.45 -45.36
C THR A 374 -0.30 25.16 -44.72
N THR A 375 -1.03 25.08 -43.58
CA THR A 375 -1.79 25.98 -42.69
C THR A 375 -2.10 25.12 -41.44
N LEU A 376 -1.97 25.55 -40.19
CA LEU A 376 -3.06 26.12 -39.39
C LEU A 376 -2.54 26.52 -37.99
N ARG A 377 -2.84 27.75 -37.60
CA ARG A 377 -2.56 28.40 -36.31
C ARG A 377 -3.39 27.80 -35.17
N LEU A 378 -2.93 27.97 -33.92
CA LEU A 378 -3.63 28.75 -32.89
C LEU A 378 -2.74 28.95 -31.63
N ASN A 379 -2.51 30.23 -31.30
CA ASN A 379 -1.94 30.72 -30.05
C ASN A 379 -2.97 30.68 -28.92
N HIS A 380 -2.54 30.60 -27.66
CA HIS A 380 -3.07 31.46 -26.58
C HIS A 380 -2.15 31.56 -25.35
N TYR A 381 -1.84 32.81 -24.99
CA TYR A 381 -1.32 33.32 -23.71
C TYR A 381 -2.51 33.64 -22.77
N CYS A 382 -2.30 33.63 -21.45
CA CYS A 382 -3.13 34.39 -20.49
C CYS A 382 -2.30 34.90 -19.30
N GLU A 383 -2.33 36.23 -19.08
CA GLU A 383 -1.96 36.97 -17.87
C GLU A 383 -3.17 37.15 -16.95
N TYR A 384 -2.93 37.33 -15.64
CA TYR A 384 -3.94 37.65 -14.62
C TYR A 384 -3.98 39.17 -14.34
N GLN A 385 -5.18 39.73 -14.22
CA GLN A 385 -5.45 40.98 -13.50
C GLN A 385 -6.67 40.82 -12.58
N THR A 386 -6.52 41.36 -11.37
CA THR A 386 -7.48 41.36 -10.27
C THR A 386 -8.46 42.54 -10.36
N SER A 387 -9.77 42.29 -10.23
CA SER A 387 -10.69 43.20 -9.51
C SER A 387 -12.09 42.61 -9.32
N ASP A 388 -12.56 42.82 -8.09
CA ASP A 388 -13.94 42.92 -7.61
C ASP A 388 -14.70 41.68 -7.12
N LEU A 389 -15.21 41.86 -5.90
CA LEU A 389 -15.89 40.93 -5.00
C LEU A 389 -17.40 41.24 -5.06
N SER A 390 -18.21 40.33 -5.61
CA SER A 390 -19.50 39.92 -5.06
C SER A 390 -20.29 39.12 -6.10
N GLN A 391 -20.93 38.05 -5.63
CA GLN A 391 -21.85 37.13 -6.35
C GLN A 391 -21.21 36.08 -7.27
N GLN A 392 -20.99 34.85 -6.78
CA GLN A 392 -21.29 33.55 -7.45
C GLN A 392 -21.16 32.36 -6.46
N PRO A 393 -21.90 31.23 -6.66
CA PRO A 393 -21.91 30.03 -5.80
C PRO A 393 -20.81 29.01 -6.19
N PRO A 394 -20.57 27.92 -5.40
CA PRO A 394 -19.31 27.18 -5.46
C PRO A 394 -19.20 26.09 -6.55
N PHE A 395 -18.08 26.17 -7.27
CA PHE A 395 -17.17 25.12 -7.77
C PHE A 395 -17.55 24.20 -8.96
N ILE A 396 -17.02 24.57 -10.14
CA ILE A 396 -16.55 23.71 -11.23
C ILE A 396 -15.02 23.85 -11.32
N PRO A 397 -14.20 22.78 -11.39
CA PRO A 397 -12.78 22.91 -11.72
C PRO A 397 -12.53 22.72 -13.23
N ALA A 398 -11.83 23.68 -13.84
CA ALA A 398 -11.28 23.59 -15.19
C ALA A 398 -9.82 23.07 -15.19
N LYS A 399 -9.44 22.49 -16.32
CA LYS A 399 -8.27 21.63 -16.59
C LYS A 399 -6.90 22.33 -16.46
N CYS A 400 -5.90 21.58 -15.97
CA CYS A 400 -4.49 21.71 -16.33
C CYS A 400 -3.97 20.36 -16.83
N ARG A 401 -3.38 20.31 -18.04
CA ARG A 401 -2.66 19.16 -18.61
C ARG A 401 -1.18 19.57 -18.64
N VAL A 402 -0.33 18.88 -17.90
CA VAL A 402 1.13 18.94 -18.06
C VAL A 402 1.57 17.56 -18.54
N ILE A 403 1.96 17.48 -19.81
CA ILE A 403 2.64 16.33 -20.40
C ILE A 403 4.11 16.75 -20.52
N SER A 404 5.05 16.00 -19.94
CA SER A 404 6.49 16.20 -20.14
C SER A 404 6.93 15.64 -21.51
N PRO A 405 7.89 16.25 -22.24
CA PRO A 405 8.19 15.88 -23.63
C PRO A 405 9.09 14.64 -23.85
N ASP A 406 9.75 14.08 -22.84
CA ASP A 406 10.98 13.30 -23.10
C ASP A 406 10.84 11.82 -23.51
N PHE A 407 9.62 11.30 -23.70
CA PHE A 407 9.41 9.87 -24.03
C PHE A 407 8.53 9.59 -25.27
N ALA A 408 8.22 10.63 -26.06
CA ALA A 408 7.36 10.50 -27.24
C ALA A 408 7.94 9.62 -28.36
N TRP A 409 9.27 9.48 -28.46
CA TRP A 409 9.91 8.72 -29.53
C TRP A 409 9.95 7.20 -29.26
N LEU A 410 10.14 6.77 -28.01
CA LEU A 410 10.18 5.36 -27.60
C LEU A 410 8.82 4.67 -27.69
N THR A 411 7.74 5.41 -27.43
CA THR A 411 6.36 4.91 -27.55
C THR A 411 5.92 4.71 -29.01
N SER A 412 6.63 5.30 -29.98
CA SER A 412 6.35 5.10 -31.42
C SER A 412 6.86 3.75 -31.94
N ILE A 413 7.92 3.19 -31.34
CA ILE A 413 8.52 1.90 -31.74
C ILE A 413 7.64 0.72 -31.30
N ALA A 414 6.93 0.86 -30.18
CA ALA A 414 6.10 -0.20 -29.59
C ALA A 414 4.69 -0.34 -30.20
N LYS A 415 4.32 0.50 -31.19
CA LYS A 415 2.95 0.59 -31.73
C LYS A 415 2.74 -0.04 -33.11
N GLN A 416 3.71 -0.75 -33.70
CA GLN A 416 3.49 -1.39 -35.00
C GLN A 416 2.77 -2.74 -34.86
N PRO A 417 1.61 -2.92 -35.53
CA PRO A 417 0.88 -4.19 -35.53
C PRO A 417 1.40 -5.12 -36.64
N GLY A 418 1.80 -6.32 -36.26
CA GLY A 418 2.28 -7.37 -37.16
C GLY A 418 3.73 -7.72 -36.87
N GLY A 419 3.98 -8.98 -36.47
CA GLY A 419 5.32 -9.51 -36.18
C GLY A 419 6.19 -9.63 -37.43
N GLY A 420 6.60 -8.49 -37.99
CA GLY A 420 7.58 -8.38 -39.06
C GLY A 420 8.94 -7.96 -38.50
N ASP A 421 9.95 -8.73 -38.89
CA ASP A 421 11.37 -8.66 -38.54
C ASP A 421 11.92 -7.27 -38.18
N VAL A 422 12.53 -7.15 -37.00
CA VAL A 422 13.29 -5.96 -36.58
C VAL A 422 14.61 -5.96 -37.34
N SER A 423 14.55 -5.65 -38.64
CA SER A 423 15.73 -5.45 -39.47
C SER A 423 16.09 -3.97 -39.50
N GLY A 424 17.13 -3.58 -38.76
CA GLY A 424 17.66 -2.23 -38.82
C GLY A 424 18.39 -1.71 -37.57
N PRO A 425 18.77 -0.42 -37.58
CA PRO A 425 19.69 0.22 -36.63
C PRO A 425 19.30 0.09 -35.14
N ALA A 426 18.01 -0.13 -34.85
CA ALA A 426 17.49 -0.34 -33.50
C ALA A 426 18.01 -1.61 -32.83
N ARG A 427 18.23 -2.69 -33.58
CA ARG A 427 18.81 -3.94 -33.06
C ARG A 427 20.28 -3.77 -32.69
N ARG A 428 21.05 -3.04 -33.51
CA ARG A 428 22.46 -2.70 -33.22
C ARG A 428 22.61 -1.75 -32.03
N PHE A 429 21.66 -0.84 -31.83
CA PHE A 429 21.70 0.09 -30.69
C PHE A 429 21.44 -0.64 -29.36
N LEU A 430 20.52 -1.60 -29.35
CA LEU A 430 20.21 -2.45 -28.19
C LEU A 430 21.33 -3.46 -27.90
N GLU A 431 21.88 -4.15 -28.92
CA GLU A 431 23.00 -5.10 -28.76
C GLU A 431 24.31 -4.43 -28.31
N PHE A 432 24.52 -3.13 -28.62
CA PHE A 432 25.74 -2.39 -28.23
C PHE A 432 25.71 -1.85 -26.79
N HIS A 433 24.52 -1.66 -26.20
CA HIS A 433 24.37 -1.06 -24.86
C HIS A 433 23.87 -2.04 -23.78
N SER A 434 23.34 -3.21 -24.13
CA SER A 434 22.78 -4.18 -23.16
C SER A 434 23.80 -5.18 -22.62
N GLY A 435 25.05 -4.74 -22.39
CA GLY A 435 26.23 -5.59 -22.29
C GLY A 435 26.20 -6.84 -21.40
N TRP A 436 25.26 -7.03 -20.46
CA TRP A 436 25.18 -8.26 -19.66
C TRP A 436 23.76 -8.65 -19.18
N LEU A 437 22.71 -8.19 -19.86
CA LEU A 437 21.35 -8.63 -19.54
C LEU A 437 20.74 -9.36 -20.74
N PRO A 438 20.16 -10.56 -20.57
CA PRO A 438 19.35 -11.18 -21.60
C PRO A 438 18.33 -10.15 -22.09
N LEU A 439 18.10 -10.07 -23.40
CA LEU A 439 17.19 -9.11 -24.02
C LEU A 439 15.81 -9.10 -23.32
N GLU A 440 15.38 -10.25 -22.78
CA GLU A 440 14.17 -10.43 -21.97
C GLU A 440 14.13 -9.58 -20.68
N TYR A 441 15.28 -9.34 -20.03
CA TYR A 441 15.38 -8.61 -18.76
C TYR A 441 15.34 -7.08 -18.94
N VAL A 442 15.91 -6.58 -20.03
CA VAL A 442 15.79 -5.17 -20.44
C VAL A 442 14.36 -4.87 -20.89
N ILE A 443 13.70 -5.84 -21.53
CA ILE A 443 12.28 -5.78 -21.86
C ILE A 443 11.42 -5.74 -20.59
N ASP A 444 11.76 -6.48 -19.53
CA ASP A 444 11.06 -6.46 -18.24
C ASP A 444 11.25 -5.14 -17.45
N LEU A 445 12.42 -4.49 -17.52
CA LEU A 445 12.64 -3.16 -16.92
C LEU A 445 11.89 -2.03 -17.65
N LEU A 446 11.57 -2.25 -18.93
CA LEU A 446 10.75 -1.38 -19.75
C LEU A 446 9.26 -1.78 -19.73
N ARG A 447 8.90 -2.91 -19.12
CA ARG A 447 7.51 -3.29 -18.84
C ARG A 447 7.01 -2.45 -17.69
N ASP A 448 6.32 -1.38 -18.05
CA ASP A 448 5.12 -0.91 -17.40
C ASP A 448 4.73 -1.67 -16.10
N TYR A 449 4.97 -1.04 -14.94
CA TYR A 449 4.67 -1.58 -13.59
C TYR A 449 3.24 -2.16 -13.48
N ARG A 450 2.31 -1.70 -14.32
CA ARG A 450 0.96 -2.24 -14.46
C ARG A 450 0.98 -3.75 -14.76
N THR A 451 1.88 -4.17 -15.65
CA THR A 451 2.02 -5.55 -16.14
C THR A 451 3.16 -6.34 -15.48
N SER A 452 3.86 -5.74 -14.51
CA SER A 452 4.89 -6.46 -13.76
C SER A 452 4.26 -7.61 -12.97
N LYS A 453 5.02 -8.70 -12.85
CA LYS A 453 4.59 -9.94 -12.21
C LYS A 453 5.45 -10.20 -10.97
N SER A 454 4.91 -9.89 -9.80
CA SER A 454 5.54 -10.17 -8.49
C SER A 454 5.03 -11.51 -7.94
N PRO A 455 5.88 -12.31 -7.25
CA PRO A 455 5.44 -13.52 -6.53
C PRO A 455 4.32 -13.25 -5.49
N ASP A 456 4.25 -12.04 -4.95
CA ASP A 456 3.24 -11.64 -3.97
C ASP A 456 1.94 -11.09 -4.59
N ASP A 457 1.87 -10.98 -5.93
CA ASP A 457 0.64 -10.55 -6.59
C ASP A 457 -0.52 -11.48 -6.25
N VAL A 458 -1.72 -10.93 -6.07
CA VAL A 458 -2.96 -11.71 -6.03
C VAL A 458 -3.39 -11.96 -7.48
N VAL A 459 -3.45 -13.23 -7.85
CA VAL A 459 -3.75 -13.66 -9.22
C VAL A 459 -5.04 -14.47 -9.28
N ILE A 460 -5.73 -14.37 -10.41
CA ILE A 460 -6.89 -15.17 -10.78
C ILE A 460 -6.42 -16.31 -11.66
N THR A 461 -6.75 -17.55 -11.30
CA THR A 461 -6.39 -18.77 -12.06
C THR A 461 -7.56 -19.41 -12.78
N LEU A 462 -8.79 -19.08 -12.36
CA LEU A 462 -10.03 -19.53 -12.98
C LEU A 462 -11.10 -18.45 -12.83
N ALA A 463 -11.88 -18.22 -13.88
CA ALA A 463 -13.00 -17.30 -13.91
C ALA A 463 -14.13 -17.91 -14.76
N VAL A 464 -15.27 -18.22 -14.14
CA VAL A 464 -16.40 -18.89 -14.81
C VAL A 464 -17.75 -18.36 -14.30
N ARG A 465 -18.80 -18.53 -15.09
CA ARG A 465 -20.17 -18.18 -14.72
C ARG A 465 -21.19 -19.19 -15.23
N THR A 466 -22.38 -19.15 -14.64
CA THR A 466 -23.55 -19.82 -15.21
C THR A 466 -24.07 -19.00 -16.41
N PRO A 467 -24.96 -19.57 -17.23
CA PRO A 467 -25.84 -18.75 -18.06
C PRO A 467 -26.69 -17.84 -17.15
N LEU A 468 -27.11 -16.71 -17.69
CA LEU A 468 -28.00 -15.78 -17.03
C LEU A 468 -29.44 -16.01 -17.53
N CYS A 469 -30.31 -16.38 -16.60
CA CYS A 469 -31.69 -16.75 -16.91
C CYS A 469 -32.66 -15.68 -16.43
N LYS A 470 -33.73 -15.46 -17.19
CA LYS A 470 -34.71 -14.42 -16.85
C LYS A 470 -35.42 -14.76 -15.55
N GLY A 471 -35.53 -13.82 -14.62
CA GLY A 471 -36.27 -14.01 -13.38
C GLY A 471 -37.74 -14.36 -13.63
N HIS A 472 -38.30 -15.17 -12.73
CA HIS A 472 -39.67 -15.72 -12.69
C HIS A 472 -40.07 -16.65 -13.85
N LYS A 473 -39.49 -16.48 -15.04
CA LYS A 473 -39.94 -17.17 -16.27
C LYS A 473 -38.85 -17.96 -16.99
N GLY A 474 -37.58 -17.75 -16.63
CA GLY A 474 -36.44 -18.36 -17.27
C GLY A 474 -36.09 -19.75 -16.76
N GLY A 475 -34.98 -20.28 -17.24
CA GLY A 475 -34.50 -21.63 -16.92
C GLY A 475 -34.19 -21.88 -15.45
N PHE A 476 -33.91 -20.84 -14.67
CA PHE A 476 -33.69 -20.96 -13.21
C PHE A 476 -34.94 -20.73 -12.37
N LYS A 477 -36.13 -20.54 -12.96
CA LYS A 477 -37.35 -20.17 -12.21
C LYS A 477 -37.76 -21.14 -11.09
N ASP A 478 -37.39 -22.42 -11.21
CA ASP A 478 -37.67 -23.45 -10.20
C ASP A 478 -36.38 -23.93 -9.50
N THR A 479 -35.27 -23.20 -9.67
CA THR A 479 -33.96 -23.53 -9.11
C THR A 479 -33.66 -22.65 -7.91
N THR A 480 -33.32 -23.25 -6.78
CA THR A 480 -33.03 -22.50 -5.55
C THR A 480 -31.64 -21.86 -5.57
N LEU A 481 -31.46 -20.78 -4.81
CA LEU A 481 -30.18 -20.06 -4.71
C LEU A 481 -29.01 -20.98 -4.32
N GLU A 482 -29.20 -21.82 -3.30
CA GLU A 482 -28.17 -22.77 -2.86
C GLU A 482 -27.82 -23.79 -3.93
N TYR A 483 -28.76 -24.16 -4.82
CA TYR A 483 -28.45 -25.04 -5.96
C TYR A 483 -27.68 -24.31 -7.05
N ILE A 484 -28.06 -23.06 -7.38
CA ILE A 484 -27.29 -22.23 -8.34
C ILE A 484 -25.85 -22.06 -7.83
N MET A 485 -25.68 -21.77 -6.54
CA MET A 485 -24.37 -21.66 -5.90
C MET A 485 -23.61 -23.00 -5.90
N TYR A 486 -24.28 -24.10 -5.58
CA TYR A 486 -23.68 -25.45 -5.65
C TYR A 486 -23.17 -25.76 -7.06
N ALA A 487 -23.98 -25.48 -8.09
CA ALA A 487 -23.64 -25.79 -9.48
C ALA A 487 -22.39 -25.04 -9.93
N ILE A 488 -22.27 -23.74 -9.63
CA ILE A 488 -21.08 -22.96 -10.00
C ILE A 488 -19.85 -23.40 -9.20
N LEU A 489 -19.99 -23.72 -7.91
CA LEU A 489 -18.86 -24.18 -7.08
C LEU A 489 -18.38 -25.58 -7.49
N LYS A 490 -19.30 -26.49 -7.83
CA LYS A 490 -18.96 -27.81 -8.38
C LYS A 490 -18.17 -27.67 -9.67
N ALA A 491 -18.67 -26.84 -10.61
CA ALA A 491 -17.98 -26.55 -11.86
C ALA A 491 -16.60 -25.92 -11.65
N THR A 492 -16.48 -25.02 -10.66
CA THR A 492 -15.22 -24.37 -10.29
C THR A 492 -14.22 -25.40 -9.77
N ARG A 493 -14.63 -26.26 -8.82
CA ARG A 493 -13.81 -27.35 -8.28
C ARG A 493 -13.30 -28.29 -9.38
N GLU A 494 -14.17 -28.65 -10.32
CA GLU A 494 -13.83 -29.55 -11.43
C GLU A 494 -12.82 -28.94 -12.41
N ARG A 495 -12.67 -27.60 -12.44
CA ARG A 495 -11.84 -26.88 -13.41
C ARG A 495 -10.59 -26.22 -12.82
N MET A 496 -10.53 -26.03 -11.50
CA MET A 496 -9.44 -25.28 -10.86
C MET A 496 -8.08 -25.98 -10.92
N GLY A 497 -8.05 -27.30 -11.12
CA GLY A 497 -6.82 -28.06 -11.37
C GLY A 497 -5.97 -28.37 -10.13
N PHE A 498 -6.50 -28.18 -8.92
CA PHE A 498 -5.84 -28.52 -7.66
C PHE A 498 -6.83 -29.05 -6.61
N SER A 499 -6.31 -29.51 -5.48
CA SER A 499 -7.09 -30.13 -4.40
C SER A 499 -8.02 -29.12 -3.71
N PRO A 500 -9.32 -29.42 -3.51
CA PRO A 500 -10.25 -28.52 -2.81
C PRO A 500 -9.85 -28.23 -1.36
N GLU A 501 -9.04 -29.09 -0.75
CA GLU A 501 -8.50 -28.94 0.61
C GLU A 501 -7.58 -27.73 0.77
N LEU A 502 -7.04 -27.20 -0.34
CA LEU A 502 -6.20 -26.01 -0.31
C LEU A 502 -7.02 -24.70 -0.29
N VAL A 503 -8.33 -24.75 -0.56
CA VAL A 503 -9.18 -23.56 -0.50
C VAL A 503 -9.54 -23.26 0.95
N GLU A 504 -9.14 -22.09 1.42
CA GLU A 504 -9.30 -21.69 2.83
C GLU A 504 -10.57 -20.89 3.08
N ASP A 505 -11.04 -20.11 2.10
CA ASP A 505 -12.29 -19.34 2.23
C ASP A 505 -13.05 -19.19 0.90
N ILE A 506 -14.37 -19.13 1.00
CA ILE A 506 -15.30 -18.90 -0.11
C ILE A 506 -16.25 -17.75 0.27
N CYS A 507 -16.14 -16.61 -0.39
CA CYS A 507 -17.01 -15.46 -0.15
C CYS A 507 -18.08 -15.35 -1.24
N MET A 508 -19.35 -15.39 -0.86
CA MET A 508 -20.49 -15.23 -1.77
C MET A 508 -21.08 -13.83 -1.71
N GLY A 509 -20.99 -13.08 -2.80
CA GLY A 509 -21.78 -11.87 -3.02
C GLY A 509 -23.25 -12.21 -3.24
N ASN A 510 -24.13 -11.74 -2.36
CA ASN A 510 -25.59 -11.90 -2.47
C ASN A 510 -26.30 -10.66 -1.91
N VAL A 511 -27.47 -10.31 -2.45
CA VAL A 511 -28.24 -9.15 -2.01
C VAL A 511 -29.57 -9.52 -1.37
N SER A 512 -30.34 -10.42 -1.98
CA SER A 512 -31.75 -10.58 -1.62
C SER A 512 -32.05 -11.66 -0.58
N ASP A 513 -31.06 -12.47 -0.18
CA ASP A 513 -31.28 -13.60 0.74
C ASP A 513 -30.67 -13.35 2.13
N GLY A 514 -31.53 -13.12 3.13
CA GLY A 514 -31.10 -12.95 4.53
C GLY A 514 -30.42 -14.18 5.15
N LYS A 515 -30.46 -15.34 4.48
CA LYS A 515 -29.79 -16.59 4.90
C LYS A 515 -28.66 -16.99 3.95
N ALA A 516 -28.15 -16.05 3.14
CA ALA A 516 -27.08 -16.26 2.17
C ALA A 516 -25.87 -17.03 2.76
N ALA A 517 -25.41 -16.69 3.97
CA ALA A 517 -24.27 -17.36 4.60
C ALA A 517 -24.49 -18.87 4.80
N TYR A 518 -25.69 -19.29 5.24
CA TYR A 518 -26.04 -20.71 5.40
C TYR A 518 -26.01 -21.43 4.05
N LYS A 519 -26.56 -20.79 3.02
CA LYS A 519 -26.64 -21.33 1.66
C LYS A 519 -25.26 -21.45 1.01
N ALA A 520 -24.40 -20.43 1.17
CA ALA A 520 -23.03 -20.45 0.69
C ALA A 520 -22.25 -21.63 1.30
N ARG A 521 -22.35 -21.79 2.64
CA ARG A 521 -21.66 -22.87 3.35
C ARG A 521 -22.16 -24.25 2.93
N ALA A 522 -23.48 -24.45 2.88
CA ALA A 522 -24.07 -25.72 2.47
C ALA A 522 -23.72 -26.08 1.02
N ALA A 523 -23.77 -25.10 0.11
CA ALA A 523 -23.40 -25.29 -1.29
C ALA A 523 -21.93 -25.67 -1.47
N ALA A 524 -21.01 -25.06 -0.71
CA ALA A 524 -19.59 -25.39 -0.73
C ALA A 524 -19.32 -26.83 -0.30
N LEU A 525 -19.90 -27.26 0.82
CA LEU A 525 -19.78 -28.63 1.31
C LEU A 525 -20.39 -29.63 0.31
N ALA A 526 -21.57 -29.33 -0.23
CA ALA A 526 -22.22 -30.16 -1.24
C ALA A 526 -21.41 -30.24 -2.54
N ALA A 527 -20.75 -29.16 -2.93
CA ALA A 527 -19.83 -29.11 -4.07
C ALA A 527 -18.53 -29.88 -3.81
N GLY A 528 -18.31 -30.39 -2.58
CA GLY A 528 -17.20 -31.23 -2.17
C GLY A 528 -15.94 -30.47 -1.82
N PHE A 529 -16.07 -29.23 -1.33
CA PHE A 529 -15.04 -28.61 -0.51
C PHE A 529 -15.11 -29.18 0.92
N PRO A 530 -13.98 -29.41 1.60
CA PRO A 530 -13.99 -30.03 2.92
C PRO A 530 -14.58 -29.10 3.98
N ASN A 531 -14.89 -29.69 5.14
CA ASN A 531 -15.36 -28.94 6.31
C ASN A 531 -14.32 -27.96 6.88
N THR A 532 -13.05 -28.05 6.47
CA THR A 532 -11.97 -27.12 6.83
C THR A 532 -11.96 -25.84 6.01
N THR A 533 -12.56 -25.83 4.81
CA THR A 533 -12.73 -24.60 4.02
C THR A 533 -13.73 -23.68 4.70
N GLY A 534 -13.50 -22.37 4.80
CA GLY A 534 -14.46 -21.38 5.27
C GLY A 534 -15.54 -21.04 4.24
N ALA A 535 -16.64 -20.41 4.68
CA ALA A 535 -17.55 -19.75 3.75
C ALA A 535 -18.22 -18.55 4.42
N SER A 536 -18.38 -17.46 3.65
CA SER A 536 -19.02 -16.23 4.09
C SER A 536 -19.95 -15.68 3.01
N SER A 537 -20.81 -14.72 3.38
CA SER A 537 -21.57 -13.93 2.43
C SER A 537 -21.36 -12.45 2.67
N VAL A 538 -21.31 -11.66 1.61
CA VAL A 538 -21.20 -10.20 1.69
C VAL A 538 -22.30 -9.52 0.90
N ASN A 539 -22.86 -8.45 1.46
CA ASN A 539 -23.83 -7.60 0.80
C ASN A 539 -23.32 -6.16 0.71
N ARG A 540 -23.11 -5.70 -0.52
CA ARG A 540 -22.93 -4.29 -0.89
C ARG A 540 -23.76 -4.02 -2.15
N PHE A 541 -25.03 -4.39 -2.09
CA PHE A 541 -26.01 -4.30 -3.18
C PHE A 541 -25.43 -4.79 -4.52
N CYS A 542 -25.60 -4.03 -5.60
CA CYS A 542 -25.18 -4.38 -6.95
C CYS A 542 -23.67 -4.73 -7.10
N SER A 543 -22.83 -4.36 -6.12
CA SER A 543 -21.39 -4.62 -6.13
C SER A 543 -20.96 -5.86 -5.33
N SER A 544 -21.88 -6.61 -4.70
CA SER A 544 -21.52 -7.68 -3.75
C SER A 544 -20.51 -8.69 -4.32
N GLY A 545 -20.62 -9.08 -5.60
CA GLY A 545 -19.63 -9.98 -6.22
C GLY A 545 -18.23 -9.35 -6.36
N LEU A 546 -18.14 -8.06 -6.72
CA LEU A 546 -16.86 -7.35 -6.77
C LEU A 546 -16.31 -7.14 -5.36
N LYS A 547 -17.17 -6.91 -4.37
CA LYS A 547 -16.80 -6.85 -2.95
C LYS A 547 -16.27 -8.19 -2.44
N ALA A 548 -16.90 -9.31 -2.79
CA ALA A 548 -16.40 -10.64 -2.46
C ALA A 548 -15.01 -10.89 -3.05
N THR A 549 -14.78 -10.43 -4.30
CA THR A 549 -13.46 -10.48 -4.94
C THR A 549 -12.43 -9.67 -4.17
N ALA A 550 -12.79 -8.44 -3.79
CA ALA A 550 -11.92 -7.56 -3.02
C ALA A 550 -11.57 -8.17 -1.65
N ASP A 551 -12.53 -8.78 -0.96
CA ASP A 551 -12.31 -9.37 0.37
C ASP A 551 -11.36 -10.56 0.33
N ILE A 552 -11.58 -11.48 -0.61
CA ILE A 552 -10.67 -12.61 -0.81
C ILE A 552 -9.28 -12.11 -1.21
N ALA A 553 -9.20 -11.13 -2.13
CA ALA A 553 -7.91 -10.57 -2.53
C ALA A 553 -7.17 -9.89 -1.37
N HIS A 554 -7.88 -9.15 -0.51
CA HIS A 554 -7.29 -8.49 0.65
C HIS A 554 -6.85 -9.51 1.71
N ALA A 555 -7.61 -10.58 1.94
CA ALA A 555 -7.22 -11.66 2.85
C ALA A 555 -5.93 -12.36 2.37
N ILE A 556 -5.80 -12.60 1.05
CA ILE A 556 -4.58 -13.15 0.44
C ILE A 556 -3.39 -12.19 0.58
N ALA A 557 -3.61 -10.91 0.26
CA ALA A 557 -2.56 -9.89 0.35
C ALA A 557 -2.08 -9.67 1.80
N ALA A 558 -2.99 -9.77 2.78
CA ALA A 558 -2.67 -9.69 4.20
C ALA A 558 -1.99 -10.95 4.75
N GLY A 559 -1.98 -12.05 3.98
CA GLY A 559 -1.44 -13.35 4.42
C GLY A 559 -2.34 -14.10 5.40
N SER A 560 -3.64 -13.75 5.46
CA SER A 560 -4.62 -14.48 6.28
C SER A 560 -5.05 -15.80 5.65
N ILE A 561 -5.00 -15.88 4.32
CA ILE A 561 -5.20 -17.09 3.51
C ILE A 561 -4.22 -17.05 2.32
N GLU A 562 -3.95 -18.18 1.68
CA GLU A 562 -3.19 -18.28 0.43
C GLU A 562 -4.08 -18.48 -0.80
N ILE A 563 -5.21 -19.17 -0.65
CA ILE A 563 -6.16 -19.49 -1.74
C ILE A 563 -7.61 -19.27 -1.28
N GLY A 564 -8.39 -18.58 -2.10
CA GLY A 564 -9.82 -18.41 -1.87
C GLY A 564 -10.65 -18.32 -3.14
N ILE A 565 -11.97 -18.46 -3.00
CA ILE A 565 -12.93 -18.32 -4.09
C ILE A 565 -13.84 -17.13 -3.80
N ALA A 566 -13.86 -16.16 -4.71
CA ALA A 566 -14.90 -15.14 -4.71
C ALA A 566 -16.00 -15.54 -5.68
N ALA A 567 -17.21 -15.67 -5.16
CA ALA A 567 -18.39 -16.00 -5.95
C ALA A 567 -19.44 -14.91 -5.80
N GLY A 568 -20.36 -14.87 -6.76
CA GLY A 568 -21.61 -14.13 -6.62
C GLY A 568 -22.74 -15.02 -7.12
N ALA A 569 -23.84 -15.08 -6.37
CA ALA A 569 -25.02 -15.86 -6.72
C ALA A 569 -26.27 -15.07 -6.33
N GLU A 570 -27.24 -15.03 -7.23
CA GLU A 570 -28.52 -14.34 -7.01
C GLU A 570 -29.67 -15.14 -7.62
N SER A 571 -30.78 -15.21 -6.88
CA SER A 571 -32.07 -15.69 -7.38
C SER A 571 -33.11 -14.60 -7.16
N MET A 572 -33.27 -13.74 -8.16
CA MET A 572 -34.29 -12.70 -8.15
C MET A 572 -35.69 -13.26 -8.42
N THR A 573 -35.81 -14.51 -8.90
CA THR A 573 -37.10 -15.21 -9.00
C THR A 573 -37.83 -15.27 -7.66
N VAL A 574 -37.11 -15.52 -6.57
CA VAL A 574 -37.68 -15.61 -5.22
C VAL A 574 -37.97 -14.21 -4.64
N GLY A 575 -37.24 -13.20 -5.09
CA GLY A 575 -37.29 -11.84 -4.54
C GLY A 575 -36.49 -11.70 -3.25
N GLY A 576 -36.81 -10.69 -2.43
CA GLY A 576 -36.22 -10.47 -1.10
C GLY A 576 -35.28 -9.27 -0.97
N ASP A 577 -35.12 -8.46 -2.02
CA ASP A 577 -34.37 -7.19 -1.96
C ASP A 577 -35.12 -6.07 -1.22
N ARG A 578 -36.42 -6.27 -0.96
CA ARG A 578 -37.26 -5.34 -0.22
C ARG A 578 -37.14 -5.59 1.28
N LEU A 579 -37.18 -4.50 2.04
CA LEU A 579 -37.25 -4.61 3.49
C LEU A 579 -38.57 -5.26 3.91
N GLU A 580 -38.47 -6.28 4.77
CA GLU A 580 -39.62 -6.96 5.35
C GLU A 580 -40.30 -6.11 6.43
N ALA A 581 -39.53 -5.27 7.13
CA ALA A 581 -40.00 -4.35 8.15
C ALA A 581 -39.78 -2.89 7.71
N PRO A 582 -40.69 -1.96 8.10
CA PRO A 582 -40.45 -0.55 7.88
C PRO A 582 -39.19 -0.08 8.65
N PHE A 583 -38.49 0.89 8.08
CA PHE A 583 -37.34 1.51 8.76
C PHE A 583 -37.81 2.33 9.96
N ASP A 584 -36.90 2.52 10.92
CA ASP A 584 -37.15 3.37 12.09
C ASP A 584 -37.40 4.82 11.65
N GLU A 585 -38.62 5.32 11.91
CA GLU A 585 -39.02 6.69 11.58
C GLU A 585 -38.13 7.74 12.25
N GLU A 586 -37.62 7.44 13.45
CA GLU A 586 -36.69 8.33 14.15
C GLU A 586 -35.37 8.44 13.40
N VAL A 587 -34.91 7.40 12.71
CA VAL A 587 -33.71 7.50 11.86
C VAL A 587 -34.01 8.34 10.61
N LEU A 588 -35.15 8.07 9.97
CA LEU A 588 -35.55 8.72 8.73
C LEU A 588 -35.86 10.22 8.90
N LYS A 589 -36.27 10.68 10.09
CA LYS A 589 -36.60 12.10 10.29
C LYS A 589 -35.39 13.02 10.26
N TYR A 590 -34.18 12.52 10.57
CA TYR A 590 -32.99 13.36 10.71
C TYR A 590 -32.33 13.76 9.40
N SER A 591 -32.59 13.05 8.29
CA SER A 591 -31.96 13.35 7.00
C SER A 591 -32.84 12.95 5.83
N GLN A 592 -32.97 13.85 4.84
CA GLN A 592 -33.61 13.53 3.58
C GLN A 592 -32.84 12.43 2.83
N GLU A 593 -31.50 12.43 2.89
CA GLU A 593 -30.70 11.37 2.26
C GLU A 593 -30.95 10.00 2.91
N ALA A 594 -31.21 9.95 4.22
CA ALA A 594 -31.60 8.71 4.88
C ALA A 594 -32.94 8.19 4.37
N ARG A 595 -33.91 9.08 4.06
CA ARG A 595 -35.17 8.72 3.40
C ARG A 595 -34.93 8.26 1.96
N ASP A 596 -34.06 8.94 1.22
CA ASP A 596 -33.75 8.60 -0.17
C ASP A 596 -33.13 7.20 -0.31
N CYS A 597 -32.48 6.67 0.74
CA CYS A 597 -32.01 5.28 0.78
C CYS A 597 -33.14 4.25 0.66
N MET A 598 -34.38 4.64 0.99
CA MET A 598 -35.56 3.78 0.96
C MET A 598 -36.32 3.82 -0.36
N GLU A 599 -35.96 4.74 -1.26
CA GLU A 599 -36.63 4.90 -2.53
C GLU A 599 -36.23 3.82 -3.55
N ALA A 600 -37.13 3.52 -4.48
CA ALA A 600 -36.87 2.49 -5.48
C ALA A 600 -35.78 2.92 -6.46
N MET A 601 -34.99 1.96 -6.96
CA MET A 601 -33.93 2.27 -7.93
C MET A 601 -34.46 2.92 -9.22
N GLY A 602 -35.70 2.60 -9.63
CA GLY A 602 -36.36 3.27 -10.76
C GLY A 602 -36.57 4.77 -10.56
N TRP A 603 -36.83 5.22 -9.33
CA TRP A 603 -36.91 6.64 -8.98
C TRP A 603 -35.57 7.34 -9.19
N THR A 604 -34.48 6.68 -8.78
CA THR A 604 -33.12 7.22 -9.00
C THR A 604 -32.76 7.31 -10.49
N SER A 605 -33.24 6.39 -11.32
CA SER A 605 -33.07 6.43 -12.78
C SER A 605 -33.76 7.66 -13.39
N GLU A 606 -35.02 7.90 -13.05
CA GLU A 606 -35.76 9.09 -13.50
C GLU A 606 -35.12 10.38 -12.99
N ASN A 607 -34.62 10.40 -11.75
CA ASN A 607 -33.90 11.55 -11.21
C ASN A 607 -32.64 11.85 -12.01
N VAL A 608 -31.80 10.85 -12.30
CA VAL A 608 -30.60 11.05 -13.13
C VAL A 608 -30.98 11.57 -14.52
N ALA A 609 -32.03 11.02 -15.14
CA ALA A 609 -32.49 11.50 -16.44
C ALA A 609 -32.90 12.98 -16.39
N ARG A 610 -33.73 13.35 -15.41
CA ARG A 610 -34.23 14.72 -15.23
C ARG A 610 -33.12 15.71 -14.89
N ASP A 611 -32.28 15.37 -13.91
CA ASP A 611 -31.29 16.30 -13.36
C ASP A 611 -30.13 16.56 -14.34
N PHE A 612 -29.83 15.60 -15.21
CA PHE A 612 -28.73 15.68 -16.17
C PHE A 612 -29.19 15.76 -17.64
N GLY A 613 -30.49 15.96 -17.88
CA GLY A 613 -31.06 16.23 -19.20
C GLY A 613 -30.91 15.08 -20.20
N LEU A 614 -31.03 13.82 -19.75
CA LEU A 614 -30.98 12.66 -20.64
C LEU A 614 -32.33 12.45 -21.33
N THR A 615 -32.30 12.21 -22.63
CA THR A 615 -33.51 12.00 -23.43
C THR A 615 -33.87 10.52 -23.55
N ARG A 616 -35.14 10.24 -23.87
CA ARG A 616 -35.61 8.88 -24.08
C ARG A 616 -34.90 8.25 -25.28
N GLU A 617 -34.66 9.05 -26.30
CA GLU A 617 -33.98 8.68 -27.53
C GLU A 617 -32.55 8.20 -27.26
N ASP A 618 -31.76 8.98 -26.50
CA ASP A 618 -30.37 8.62 -26.14
C ASP A 618 -30.28 7.28 -25.42
N ILE A 619 -31.24 7.05 -24.51
CA ILE A 619 -31.28 5.90 -23.61
C ILE A 619 -31.76 4.65 -24.34
N ASP A 620 -32.74 4.77 -25.24
CA ASP A 620 -33.20 3.67 -26.09
C ASP A 620 -32.18 3.32 -27.19
N GLU A 621 -31.45 4.30 -27.73
CA GLU A 621 -30.33 4.05 -28.64
C GLU A 621 -29.21 3.25 -27.95
N TYR A 622 -28.84 3.64 -26.73
CA TYR A 622 -27.87 2.91 -25.93
C TYR A 622 -28.32 1.47 -25.66
N ALA A 623 -29.58 1.28 -25.26
CA ALA A 623 -30.12 -0.04 -24.96
C ALA A 623 -30.16 -0.95 -26.20
N ALA A 624 -30.54 -0.42 -27.37
CA ALA A 624 -30.51 -1.16 -28.62
C ALA A 624 -29.08 -1.64 -28.97
N GLU A 625 -28.07 -0.80 -28.76
CA GLU A 625 -26.68 -1.18 -28.98
C GLU A 625 -26.20 -2.26 -28.00
N SER A 626 -26.59 -2.19 -26.73
CA SER A 626 -26.29 -3.25 -25.74
C SER A 626 -26.87 -4.61 -26.18
N PHE A 627 -28.13 -4.63 -26.65
CA PHE A 627 -28.75 -5.84 -27.22
C PHE A 627 -28.04 -6.32 -28.48
N ARG A 628 -27.69 -5.42 -29.40
CA ARG A 628 -27.00 -5.78 -30.65
C ARG A 628 -25.64 -6.41 -30.38
N ARG A 629 -24.87 -5.87 -29.43
CA ARG A 629 -23.57 -6.42 -29.03
C ARG A 629 -23.70 -7.79 -28.38
N ALA A 630 -24.65 -7.97 -27.46
CA ALA A 630 -24.90 -9.27 -26.83
C ALA A 630 -25.39 -10.32 -27.83
N GLU A 631 -26.27 -9.94 -28.77
CA GLU A 631 -26.72 -10.79 -29.86
C GLU A 631 -25.55 -11.24 -30.73
N ALA A 632 -24.68 -10.31 -31.13
CA ALA A 632 -23.49 -10.60 -31.92
C ALA A 632 -22.52 -11.53 -31.18
N ALA A 633 -22.24 -11.24 -29.91
CA ALA A 633 -21.35 -12.04 -29.06
C ALA A 633 -21.86 -13.48 -28.88
N GLN A 634 -23.16 -13.65 -28.58
CA GLN A 634 -23.75 -14.99 -28.42
C GLN A 634 -23.81 -15.77 -29.74
N LYS A 635 -24.12 -15.11 -30.87
CA LYS A 635 -24.07 -15.76 -32.20
C LYS A 635 -22.67 -16.21 -32.59
N ALA A 636 -21.66 -15.45 -32.18
CA ALA A 636 -20.26 -15.75 -32.48
C ALA A 636 -19.60 -16.71 -31.46
N GLY A 637 -20.34 -17.22 -30.47
CA GLY A 637 -19.83 -18.14 -29.45
C GLY A 637 -18.85 -17.50 -28.45
N TRP A 638 -18.86 -16.18 -28.30
CA TRP A 638 -17.88 -15.49 -27.44
C TRP A 638 -18.09 -15.75 -25.95
N PHE A 639 -19.26 -16.25 -25.55
CA PHE A 639 -19.54 -16.62 -24.15
C PHE A 639 -19.22 -18.08 -23.83
N ASP A 640 -18.87 -18.91 -24.82
CA ASP A 640 -18.71 -20.35 -24.64
C ASP A 640 -17.52 -20.71 -23.73
N ASP A 641 -16.56 -19.79 -23.59
CA ASP A 641 -15.36 -19.97 -22.77
C ASP A 641 -15.54 -19.51 -21.31
N GLU A 642 -16.60 -18.76 -21.02
CA GLU A 642 -16.93 -18.25 -19.68
C GLU A 642 -18.15 -18.96 -19.07
N ILE A 643 -19.10 -19.44 -19.88
CA ILE A 643 -20.31 -20.13 -19.42
C ILE A 643 -20.01 -21.59 -19.11
N VAL A 644 -20.41 -22.03 -17.91
CA VAL A 644 -20.53 -23.45 -17.57
C VAL A 644 -22.00 -23.85 -17.66
N PRO A 645 -22.34 -24.88 -18.47
CA PRO A 645 -23.71 -25.38 -18.53
C PRO A 645 -24.20 -25.89 -17.18
N VAL A 646 -25.45 -25.56 -16.83
CA VAL A 646 -26.07 -25.99 -15.57
C VAL A 646 -27.27 -26.87 -15.88
N THR A 647 -27.23 -28.11 -15.41
CA THR A 647 -28.39 -29.01 -15.44
C THR A 647 -29.24 -28.76 -14.20
N THR A 648 -30.53 -28.49 -14.39
CA THR A 648 -31.49 -28.24 -13.32
C THR A 648 -32.88 -28.80 -13.69
N LYS A 649 -33.84 -28.70 -12.79
CA LYS A 649 -35.23 -29.10 -13.01
C LYS A 649 -36.11 -27.87 -13.17
N VAL A 650 -36.94 -27.89 -14.21
CA VAL A 650 -37.91 -26.83 -14.50
C VAL A 650 -39.29 -27.42 -14.64
N LYS A 651 -40.28 -26.80 -14.01
CA LYS A 651 -41.69 -27.17 -14.11
C LYS A 651 -42.22 -26.80 -15.48
N GLY A 652 -42.63 -27.82 -16.25
CA GLY A 652 -43.27 -27.66 -17.55
C GLY A 652 -44.71 -27.16 -17.46
N PRO A 653 -45.37 -26.88 -18.60
CA PRO A 653 -46.77 -26.45 -18.64
C PRO A 653 -47.74 -27.49 -18.05
N ASP A 654 -47.38 -28.77 -18.10
CA ASP A 654 -48.07 -29.92 -17.51
C ASP A 654 -47.92 -30.02 -15.99
N GLY A 655 -47.05 -29.19 -15.40
CA GLY A 655 -46.75 -29.20 -13.97
C GLY A 655 -45.68 -30.23 -13.56
N GLU A 656 -45.13 -31.01 -14.50
CA GLU A 656 -44.06 -31.96 -14.22
C GLU A 656 -42.69 -31.29 -14.22
N LEU A 657 -41.80 -31.75 -13.34
CA LEU A 657 -40.40 -31.30 -13.31
C LEU A 657 -39.61 -32.04 -14.38
N LYS A 658 -39.12 -31.30 -15.38
CA LYS A 658 -38.26 -31.83 -16.45
C LYS A 658 -36.83 -31.36 -16.24
N GLU A 659 -35.89 -32.27 -16.43
CA GLU A 659 -34.48 -31.93 -16.43
C GLU A 659 -34.13 -31.15 -17.69
N VAL A 660 -33.44 -30.03 -17.52
CA VAL A 660 -32.99 -29.15 -18.61
C VAL A 660 -31.55 -28.74 -18.37
N THR A 661 -30.76 -28.63 -19.43
CA THR A 661 -29.40 -28.09 -19.39
C THR A 661 -29.38 -26.69 -19.98
N LEU A 662 -29.09 -25.72 -19.13
CA LEU A 662 -29.01 -24.30 -19.48
C LEU A 662 -27.57 -24.01 -19.92
N SER A 663 -27.40 -23.41 -21.09
CA SER A 663 -26.06 -23.16 -21.69
C SER A 663 -25.93 -21.80 -22.39
N LYS A 664 -26.99 -20.99 -22.42
CA LYS A 664 -27.02 -19.70 -23.12
C LYS A 664 -27.77 -18.66 -22.30
N ASP A 665 -27.42 -17.39 -22.47
CA ASP A 665 -28.09 -16.28 -21.79
C ASP A 665 -29.47 -16.04 -22.41
N GLU A 666 -30.51 -16.00 -21.58
CA GLU A 666 -31.91 -15.91 -22.02
C GLU A 666 -32.41 -14.47 -22.19
N GLY A 667 -31.65 -13.51 -21.67
CA GLY A 667 -32.01 -12.09 -21.67
C GLY A 667 -31.99 -11.46 -23.07
N ILE A 668 -31.16 -12.00 -23.98
CA ILE A 668 -30.90 -11.41 -25.29
C ILE A 668 -32.16 -11.45 -26.16
N ARG A 669 -32.48 -10.30 -26.79
CA ARG A 669 -33.63 -10.12 -27.68
C ARG A 669 -33.14 -9.78 -29.09
N PRO A 670 -33.03 -10.76 -30.01
CA PRO A 670 -32.54 -10.54 -31.36
C PRO A 670 -33.36 -9.49 -32.11
N GLY A 671 -32.67 -8.61 -32.84
CA GLY A 671 -33.32 -7.58 -33.67
C GLY A 671 -33.96 -6.43 -32.89
N THR A 672 -33.56 -6.21 -31.63
CA THR A 672 -33.98 -5.02 -30.86
C THR A 672 -33.47 -3.74 -31.52
N THR A 673 -34.34 -2.74 -31.68
CA THR A 673 -34.03 -1.45 -32.32
C THR A 673 -34.50 -0.30 -31.45
N ALA A 674 -33.86 0.87 -31.56
CA ALA A 674 -34.25 2.08 -30.83
C ALA A 674 -35.72 2.46 -31.12
N ALA A 675 -36.16 2.37 -32.38
CA ALA A 675 -37.55 2.63 -32.76
C ALA A 675 -38.55 1.62 -32.17
N GLY A 676 -38.13 0.37 -31.96
CA GLY A 676 -38.93 -0.64 -31.25
C GLY A 676 -39.01 -0.33 -29.75
N LEU A 677 -37.89 0.04 -29.14
CA LEU A 677 -37.79 0.41 -27.73
C LEU A 677 -38.61 1.66 -27.41
N GLY A 678 -38.64 2.66 -28.30
CA GLY A 678 -39.45 3.88 -28.15
C GLY A 678 -40.95 3.64 -28.00
N LYS A 679 -41.45 2.48 -28.43
CA LYS A 679 -42.87 2.07 -28.28
C LYS A 679 -43.18 1.43 -26.93
N ILE A 680 -42.18 1.12 -26.12
CA ILE A 680 -42.36 0.50 -24.81
C ILE A 680 -42.83 1.56 -23.81
N ARG A 681 -43.90 1.23 -23.07
CA ARG A 681 -44.43 2.09 -22.00
C ARG A 681 -43.41 2.30 -20.89
N ALA A 682 -43.47 3.48 -20.25
CA ALA A 682 -42.71 3.78 -19.05
C ALA A 682 -42.94 2.71 -17.97
N ALA A 683 -41.87 2.27 -17.33
CA ALA A 683 -41.92 1.31 -16.23
C ALA A 683 -42.33 2.00 -14.91
N PHE A 684 -42.03 3.30 -14.77
CA PHE A 684 -42.27 4.08 -13.56
C PHE A 684 -42.97 5.42 -13.86
N PRO A 685 -44.19 5.40 -14.44
CA PRO A 685 -44.88 6.61 -14.89
C PRO A 685 -45.14 7.63 -13.77
N GLN A 686 -45.17 7.19 -12.51
CA GLN A 686 -45.33 8.07 -11.35
C GLN A 686 -44.10 8.97 -11.07
N TRP A 687 -42.93 8.65 -11.63
CA TRP A 687 -41.70 9.42 -11.47
C TRP A 687 -41.20 10.04 -12.77
N GLY A 688 -41.46 9.38 -13.90
CA GLY A 688 -41.14 9.92 -15.22
C GLY A 688 -41.35 8.92 -16.36
N PRO A 689 -41.24 9.39 -17.62
CA PRO A 689 -41.53 8.59 -18.80
C PRO A 689 -40.31 7.88 -19.42
N ILE A 690 -39.11 8.10 -18.88
CA ILE A 690 -37.85 7.80 -19.57
C ILE A 690 -37.49 6.31 -19.46
N THR A 691 -37.57 5.75 -18.25
CA THR A 691 -37.16 4.38 -17.96
C THR A 691 -38.25 3.39 -18.36
N THR A 692 -37.87 2.35 -19.08
CA THR A 692 -38.74 1.26 -19.53
C THR A 692 -38.14 -0.10 -19.25
N GLY A 693 -38.94 -1.16 -19.39
CA GLY A 693 -38.43 -2.53 -19.32
C GLY A 693 -37.48 -2.91 -20.47
N GLY A 694 -37.35 -2.07 -21.51
CA GLY A 694 -36.43 -2.29 -22.62
C GLY A 694 -35.08 -1.57 -22.49
N ASN A 695 -35.00 -0.56 -21.61
CA ASN A 695 -33.78 0.21 -21.36
C ASN A 695 -33.29 0.14 -19.89
N ALA A 696 -33.92 -0.73 -19.10
CA ALA A 696 -33.45 -1.15 -17.78
C ALA A 696 -32.87 -2.57 -17.85
N SER A 697 -31.99 -2.90 -16.89
CA SER A 697 -31.54 -4.27 -16.73
C SER A 697 -32.68 -5.24 -16.43
N GLN A 698 -32.56 -6.46 -16.93
CA GLN A 698 -33.54 -7.51 -16.68
C GLN A 698 -33.34 -8.10 -15.28
N VAL A 699 -34.45 -8.33 -14.57
CA VAL A 699 -34.48 -9.19 -13.37
C VAL A 699 -34.01 -10.59 -13.77
N THR A 700 -32.97 -11.09 -13.13
CA THR A 700 -32.18 -12.21 -13.64
C THR A 700 -31.63 -13.08 -12.51
N ASP A 701 -31.58 -14.38 -12.76
CA ASP A 701 -30.96 -15.38 -11.88
C ASP A 701 -29.64 -15.86 -12.48
N GLY A 702 -28.66 -16.15 -11.63
CA GLY A 702 -27.41 -16.76 -12.05
C GLY A 702 -26.29 -16.61 -11.04
N ALA A 703 -25.14 -17.25 -11.32
CA ALA A 703 -23.95 -17.18 -10.48
C ALA A 703 -22.64 -17.08 -11.28
N SER A 704 -21.58 -16.69 -10.59
CA SER A 704 -20.21 -16.63 -11.13
C SER A 704 -19.19 -16.86 -10.02
N ALA A 705 -18.00 -17.33 -10.39
CA ALA A 705 -16.91 -17.59 -9.46
C ALA A 705 -15.55 -17.27 -10.10
N VAL A 706 -14.66 -16.72 -9.28
CA VAL A 706 -13.25 -16.52 -9.60
C VAL A 706 -12.39 -17.13 -8.50
N VAL A 707 -11.34 -17.85 -8.88
CA VAL A 707 -10.37 -18.47 -7.96
C VAL A 707 -9.16 -17.56 -7.85
N LEU A 708 -8.88 -17.07 -6.63
CA LEU A 708 -7.76 -16.18 -6.34
C LEU A 708 -6.71 -16.88 -5.46
N MET A 709 -5.44 -16.56 -5.69
CA MET A 709 -4.33 -17.00 -4.85
C MET A 709 -3.12 -16.07 -4.99
N LYS A 710 -2.09 -16.23 -4.15
CA LYS A 710 -0.79 -15.62 -4.42
C LYS A 710 -0.19 -16.17 -5.71
N ARG A 711 0.53 -15.34 -6.47
CA ARG A 711 1.23 -15.78 -7.70
C ARG A 711 2.23 -16.88 -7.41
N SER A 712 3.00 -16.77 -6.34
CA SER A 712 3.94 -17.81 -5.90
C SER A 712 3.25 -19.17 -5.71
N LYS A 713 2.03 -19.17 -5.17
CA LYS A 713 1.21 -20.38 -4.99
C LYS A 713 0.71 -20.93 -6.33
N ALA A 714 0.24 -20.07 -7.23
CA ALA A 714 -0.16 -20.49 -8.59
C ALA A 714 1.00 -21.15 -9.34
N ILE A 715 2.21 -20.58 -9.24
CA ILE A 715 3.43 -21.15 -9.84
C ILE A 715 3.78 -22.50 -9.18
N GLN A 716 3.73 -22.59 -7.84
CA GLN A 716 3.98 -23.84 -7.11
C GLN A 716 3.03 -24.96 -7.54
N LEU A 717 1.76 -24.64 -7.76
CA LEU A 717 0.72 -25.58 -8.21
C LEU A 717 0.69 -25.78 -9.74
N SER A 718 1.60 -25.13 -10.48
CA SER A 718 1.66 -25.17 -11.96
C SER A 718 0.35 -24.77 -12.64
N LEU A 719 -0.35 -23.78 -12.07
CA LEU A 719 -1.63 -23.28 -12.58
C LEU A 719 -1.41 -22.10 -13.55
N PRO A 720 -2.19 -22.00 -14.63
CA PRO A 720 -2.17 -20.83 -15.50
C PRO A 720 -2.69 -19.60 -14.73
N VAL A 721 -2.03 -18.46 -14.92
CA VAL A 721 -2.49 -17.17 -14.40
C VAL A 721 -3.32 -16.48 -15.47
N LEU A 722 -4.61 -16.28 -15.21
CA LEU A 722 -5.50 -15.57 -16.12
C LEU A 722 -5.34 -14.05 -16.00
N ALA A 723 -5.23 -13.56 -14.77
CA ALA A 723 -5.12 -12.14 -14.52
C ALA A 723 -4.50 -11.83 -13.15
N LYS A 724 -4.01 -10.61 -12.98
CA LYS A 724 -3.66 -10.01 -11.70
C LYS A 724 -4.80 -9.12 -11.21
N TYR A 725 -5.19 -9.25 -9.94
CA TYR A 725 -5.99 -8.25 -9.24
C TYR A 725 -5.07 -7.09 -8.82
N VAL A 726 -5.35 -5.88 -9.29
CA VAL A 726 -4.52 -4.70 -8.98
C VAL A 726 -5.07 -3.94 -7.78
N GLY A 727 -6.40 -3.77 -7.73
CA GLY A 727 -7.04 -3.05 -6.65
C GLY A 727 -8.52 -2.77 -6.93
N SER A 728 -9.23 -2.37 -5.89
CA SER A 728 -10.62 -1.91 -5.98
C SER A 728 -10.88 -0.81 -4.97
N THR A 729 -11.90 0.02 -5.23
CA THR A 729 -12.24 1.15 -4.35
C THR A 729 -13.74 1.40 -4.36
N VAL A 730 -14.22 2.07 -3.32
CA VAL A 730 -15.62 2.49 -3.15
C VAL A 730 -15.71 4.01 -2.99
N ALA A 731 -16.79 4.59 -3.47
CA ALA A 731 -17.16 5.99 -3.26
C ALA A 731 -18.63 6.09 -2.83
N GLY A 732 -18.93 7.05 -1.95
CA GLY A 732 -20.30 7.43 -1.57
C GLY A 732 -20.75 8.68 -2.32
N LEU A 733 -22.05 8.80 -2.53
CA LEU A 733 -22.72 9.92 -3.21
C LEU A 733 -24.20 9.97 -2.78
N PRO A 734 -24.96 11.03 -3.12
CA PRO A 734 -26.36 11.13 -2.71
C PRO A 734 -27.21 9.94 -3.22
N PRO A 735 -28.03 9.30 -2.37
CA PRO A 735 -28.80 8.11 -2.74
C PRO A 735 -29.77 8.32 -3.92
N ARG A 736 -30.40 9.50 -4.00
CA ARG A 736 -31.33 9.88 -5.07
C ARG A 736 -30.75 9.85 -6.49
N ILE A 737 -29.42 9.87 -6.63
CA ILE A 737 -28.69 9.79 -7.90
C ILE A 737 -27.64 8.68 -7.87
N MET A 738 -27.87 7.61 -7.10
CA MET A 738 -26.90 6.52 -6.91
C MET A 738 -26.31 5.99 -8.23
N GLY A 739 -27.09 6.08 -9.32
CA GLY A 739 -26.71 5.67 -10.66
C GLY A 739 -25.43 6.29 -11.22
N ILE A 740 -24.99 7.44 -10.69
CA ILE A 740 -23.75 8.08 -11.13
C ILE A 740 -22.51 7.57 -10.38
N GLY A 741 -22.64 6.60 -9.47
CA GLY A 741 -21.54 6.06 -8.66
C GLY A 741 -20.23 5.77 -9.43
N PRO A 742 -20.26 5.17 -10.63
CA PRO A 742 -19.06 4.95 -11.43
C PRO A 742 -18.27 6.23 -11.75
N THR A 743 -18.93 7.39 -11.90
CA THR A 743 -18.25 8.67 -12.20
C THR A 743 -17.40 9.18 -11.04
N VAL A 744 -17.59 8.64 -9.84
CA VAL A 744 -16.78 8.96 -8.65
C VAL A 744 -15.79 7.85 -8.34
N ALA A 745 -16.23 6.58 -8.44
CA ALA A 745 -15.40 5.42 -8.10
C ALA A 745 -14.26 5.19 -9.11
N ILE A 746 -14.51 5.34 -10.41
CA ILE A 746 -13.50 5.12 -11.46
C ILE A 746 -12.33 6.12 -11.33
N PRO A 747 -12.56 7.46 -11.30
CA PRO A 747 -11.46 8.40 -11.15
C PRO A 747 -10.66 8.21 -9.86
N LYS A 748 -11.35 7.85 -8.76
CA LYS A 748 -10.70 7.53 -7.48
C LYS A 748 -9.73 6.35 -7.62
N LEU A 749 -10.16 5.25 -8.23
CA LEU A 749 -9.33 4.06 -8.43
C LEU A 749 -8.14 4.35 -9.34
N LEU A 750 -8.37 5.01 -10.47
CA LEU A 750 -7.32 5.32 -11.43
C LEU A 750 -6.26 6.25 -10.80
N LYS A 751 -6.68 7.24 -10.00
CA LYS A 751 -5.75 8.09 -9.24
C LYS A 751 -4.89 7.28 -8.26
N GLN A 752 -5.46 6.30 -7.56
CA GLN A 752 -4.72 5.43 -6.62
C GLN A 752 -3.61 4.61 -7.31
N HIS A 753 -3.76 4.34 -8.61
CA HIS A 753 -2.79 3.55 -9.40
C HIS A 753 -2.06 4.38 -10.46
N ASN A 754 -2.13 5.72 -10.39
CA ASN A 754 -1.53 6.65 -11.35
C ASN A 754 -1.87 6.31 -12.82
N LEU A 755 -3.16 6.06 -13.06
CA LEU A 755 -3.72 5.68 -14.34
C LEU A 755 -4.68 6.72 -14.88
N THR A 756 -4.91 6.65 -16.19
CA THR A 756 -5.95 7.39 -16.89
C THR A 756 -6.94 6.43 -17.57
N LEU A 757 -8.09 6.95 -18.00
CA LEU A 757 -9.07 6.16 -18.76
C LEU A 757 -8.54 5.65 -20.10
N GLU A 758 -7.57 6.35 -20.69
CA GLU A 758 -6.95 5.98 -21.97
C GLU A 758 -6.16 4.66 -21.85
N ASP A 759 -5.65 4.38 -20.66
CA ASP A 759 -4.87 3.18 -20.34
C ASP A 759 -5.75 1.92 -20.22
N CYS A 760 -7.04 2.07 -19.93
CA CYS A 760 -7.96 0.95 -19.84
C CYS A 760 -8.30 0.44 -21.25
N ASP A 761 -8.21 -0.87 -21.47
CA ASP A 761 -8.50 -1.49 -22.77
C ASP A 761 -9.95 -1.97 -22.87
N VAL A 762 -10.43 -2.65 -21.83
CA VAL A 762 -11.80 -3.15 -21.71
C VAL A 762 -12.41 -2.56 -20.45
N ILE A 763 -13.62 -2.03 -20.58
CA ILE A 763 -14.35 -1.37 -19.49
C ILE A 763 -15.71 -2.03 -19.34
N GLU A 764 -15.92 -2.73 -18.23
CA GLU A 764 -17.23 -3.29 -17.88
C GLU A 764 -17.93 -2.34 -16.90
N VAL A 765 -18.93 -1.59 -17.36
CA VAL A 765 -19.77 -0.74 -16.50
C VAL A 765 -21.16 -1.33 -16.44
N ASN A 766 -21.65 -1.59 -15.22
CA ASN A 766 -22.96 -2.22 -15.07
C ASN A 766 -24.07 -1.32 -15.62
N GLU A 767 -25.00 -1.92 -16.36
CA GLU A 767 -26.11 -1.23 -17.02
C GLU A 767 -27.40 -1.45 -16.24
N ALA A 768 -27.41 -1.07 -14.96
CA ALA A 768 -28.61 -1.19 -14.12
C ALA A 768 -29.81 -0.51 -14.80
N PHE A 769 -29.57 0.70 -15.33
CA PHE A 769 -30.43 1.44 -16.24
C PHE A 769 -29.57 2.14 -17.30
N ALA A 770 -30.09 2.29 -18.52
CA ALA A 770 -29.38 3.01 -19.59
C ALA A 770 -29.14 4.48 -19.23
N THR A 771 -30.00 5.12 -18.42
CA THR A 771 -29.77 6.46 -17.84
C THR A 771 -28.40 6.57 -17.18
N MET A 772 -28.06 5.57 -16.35
CA MET A 772 -26.83 5.53 -15.56
C MET A 772 -25.60 5.24 -16.43
N ALA A 773 -25.76 4.32 -17.39
CA ALA A 773 -24.70 3.95 -18.32
C ALA A 773 -24.37 5.10 -19.29
N VAL A 774 -25.40 5.74 -19.87
CA VAL A 774 -25.26 6.91 -20.75
C VAL A 774 -24.63 8.08 -20.00
N TYR A 775 -25.12 8.40 -18.79
CA TYR A 775 -24.52 9.46 -17.98
C TYR A 775 -23.04 9.18 -17.71
N THR A 776 -22.70 7.97 -17.24
CA THR A 776 -21.31 7.58 -16.95
C THR A 776 -20.43 7.70 -18.20
N LYS A 777 -20.88 7.17 -19.34
CA LYS A 777 -20.19 7.25 -20.63
C LYS A 777 -19.91 8.71 -21.01
N ASN A 778 -20.93 9.56 -20.96
CA ASN A 778 -20.84 10.95 -21.40
C ASN A 778 -20.00 11.80 -20.45
N PHE A 779 -20.19 11.65 -19.14
CA PHE A 779 -19.50 12.42 -18.11
C PHE A 779 -17.99 12.11 -18.09
N LEU A 780 -17.62 10.82 -18.09
CA LEU A 780 -16.22 10.40 -18.10
C LEU A 780 -15.60 10.41 -19.51
N LYS A 781 -16.41 10.66 -20.56
CA LYS A 781 -16.01 10.60 -21.96
C LYS A 781 -15.37 9.25 -22.31
N LEU A 782 -16.02 8.17 -21.88
CA LEU A 782 -15.55 6.81 -22.16
C LEU A 782 -15.63 6.52 -23.65
N ASP A 783 -14.59 5.89 -24.18
CA ASP A 783 -14.65 5.28 -25.50
C ASP A 783 -15.66 4.13 -25.46
N TRP A 784 -16.78 4.31 -26.15
CA TRP A 784 -17.88 3.35 -26.13
C TRP A 784 -17.51 2.01 -26.77
N ASN A 785 -16.47 1.97 -27.61
CA ASN A 785 -15.97 0.71 -28.18
C ASN A 785 -15.26 -0.15 -27.13
N LYS A 786 -14.74 0.47 -26.06
CA LYS A 786 -14.12 -0.21 -24.93
C LYS A 786 -15.13 -0.59 -23.83
N MET A 787 -16.24 0.14 -23.74
CA MET A 787 -17.27 -0.06 -22.71
C MET A 787 -18.27 -1.13 -23.12
N ASN A 788 -18.39 -2.22 -22.35
CA ASN A 788 -19.32 -3.34 -22.57
C ASN A 788 -19.33 -3.84 -24.04
N PRO A 789 -18.18 -4.26 -24.60
CA PRO A 789 -18.07 -4.64 -26.02
C PRO A 789 -18.91 -5.87 -26.38
N ARG A 790 -19.27 -6.71 -25.39
CA ARG A 790 -20.13 -7.90 -25.54
C ARG A 790 -21.59 -7.65 -25.14
N GLY A 791 -21.97 -6.39 -24.94
CA GLY A 791 -23.25 -6.02 -24.36
C GLY A 791 -23.22 -6.15 -22.83
N GLY A 792 -24.10 -5.42 -22.16
CA GLY A 792 -24.14 -5.35 -20.70
C GLY A 792 -25.46 -5.84 -20.12
N ALA A 793 -25.77 -5.38 -18.91
CA ALA A 793 -26.86 -5.91 -18.11
C ALA A 793 -28.28 -5.61 -18.64
N ILE A 794 -28.44 -4.67 -19.56
CA ILE A 794 -29.71 -4.46 -20.27
C ILE A 794 -30.05 -5.70 -21.10
N ALA A 795 -29.06 -6.25 -21.79
CA ALA A 795 -29.22 -7.42 -22.64
C ALA A 795 -29.00 -8.75 -21.92
N LEU A 796 -27.94 -8.83 -21.10
CA LEU A 796 -27.54 -10.06 -20.40
C LEU A 796 -28.31 -10.28 -19.10
N GLY A 797 -28.82 -9.21 -18.48
CA GLY A 797 -29.45 -9.24 -17.17
C GLY A 797 -28.54 -8.82 -16.00
N HIS A 798 -29.17 -8.46 -14.88
CA HIS A 798 -28.50 -7.99 -13.66
C HIS A 798 -28.87 -8.86 -12.44
N PRO A 799 -28.31 -10.07 -12.30
CA PRO A 799 -28.34 -10.79 -11.02
C PRO A 799 -27.47 -10.01 -10.02
N LEU A 800 -28.11 -9.32 -9.07
CA LEU A 800 -27.49 -8.26 -8.26
C LEU A 800 -26.14 -8.67 -7.67
N GLY A 801 -26.12 -9.67 -6.78
CA GLY A 801 -24.91 -10.14 -6.12
C GLY A 801 -23.88 -10.79 -7.05
N THR A 802 -24.33 -11.31 -8.19
CA THR A 802 -23.51 -12.00 -9.19
C THR A 802 -22.77 -11.05 -10.12
N THR A 803 -23.28 -9.84 -10.33
CA THR A 803 -22.85 -8.98 -11.43
C THR A 803 -21.39 -8.54 -11.34
N GLY A 804 -20.91 -8.20 -10.14
CA GLY A 804 -19.52 -7.76 -9.96
C GLY A 804 -18.50 -8.85 -10.36
N THR A 805 -18.71 -10.10 -9.95
CA THR A 805 -17.86 -11.23 -10.38
C THR A 805 -18.10 -11.57 -11.85
N ARG A 806 -19.34 -11.52 -12.34
CA ARG A 806 -19.66 -11.75 -13.76
C ARG A 806 -18.92 -10.80 -14.69
N GLN A 807 -18.85 -9.52 -14.35
CA GLN A 807 -18.11 -8.52 -15.14
C GLN A 807 -16.60 -8.81 -15.18
N ILE A 808 -16.01 -9.36 -14.11
CA ILE A 808 -14.62 -9.84 -14.14
C ILE A 808 -14.49 -11.00 -15.13
N VAL A 809 -15.37 -11.99 -15.05
CA VAL A 809 -15.38 -13.16 -15.93
C VAL A 809 -15.49 -12.73 -17.41
N THR A 810 -16.51 -11.93 -17.75
CA THR A 810 -16.75 -11.48 -19.12
C THR A 810 -15.66 -10.54 -19.62
N GLY A 811 -15.20 -9.61 -18.78
CA GLY A 811 -14.13 -8.68 -19.11
C GLY A 811 -12.80 -9.40 -19.39
N LEU A 812 -12.46 -10.43 -18.60
CA LEU A 812 -11.25 -11.22 -18.81
C LEU A 812 -11.36 -12.11 -20.05
N SER A 813 -12.52 -12.68 -20.34
CA SER A 813 -12.74 -13.40 -21.60
C SER A 813 -12.57 -12.46 -22.81
N GLU A 814 -13.06 -11.22 -22.73
CA GLU A 814 -12.86 -10.24 -23.78
C GLU A 814 -11.40 -9.81 -23.93
N CYS A 815 -10.71 -9.56 -22.83
CA CYS A 815 -9.27 -9.28 -22.84
C CYS A 815 -8.48 -10.42 -23.48
N ARG A 816 -8.80 -11.68 -23.17
CA ARG A 816 -8.20 -12.86 -23.83
C ARG A 816 -8.46 -12.85 -25.34
N ARG A 817 -9.73 -12.70 -25.76
CA ARG A 817 -10.13 -12.70 -27.17
C ARG A 817 -9.43 -11.61 -27.99
N THR A 818 -9.26 -10.43 -27.39
CA THR A 818 -8.70 -9.25 -28.06
C THR A 818 -7.23 -9.02 -27.75
N LYS A 819 -6.60 -9.89 -26.94
CA LYS A 819 -5.22 -9.78 -26.44
C LYS A 819 -4.93 -8.45 -25.75
N LYS A 820 -5.96 -7.90 -25.09
CA LYS A 820 -5.90 -6.67 -24.32
C LYS A 820 -5.51 -6.96 -22.88
N LYS A 821 -5.01 -5.94 -22.18
CA LYS A 821 -4.37 -6.13 -20.87
C LYS A 821 -5.19 -5.52 -19.74
N ILE A 822 -5.57 -4.26 -19.84
CA ILE A 822 -6.14 -3.55 -18.69
C ILE A 822 -7.67 -3.63 -18.71
N LEU A 823 -8.22 -4.36 -17.74
CA LEU A 823 -9.65 -4.45 -17.49
C LEU A 823 -10.02 -3.54 -16.32
N LEU A 824 -10.96 -2.63 -16.56
CA LEU A 824 -11.64 -1.83 -15.54
C LEU A 824 -13.09 -2.32 -15.43
N THR A 825 -13.55 -2.61 -14.21
CA THR A 825 -14.97 -2.89 -13.95
C THR A 825 -15.53 -1.86 -12.98
N SER A 826 -16.80 -1.47 -13.14
CA SER A 826 -17.49 -0.57 -12.21
C SER A 826 -19.00 -0.72 -12.24
N MET A 827 -19.64 -0.32 -11.14
CA MET A 827 -21.09 -0.29 -11.00
C MET A 827 -21.55 0.80 -10.04
N CYS A 828 -22.75 1.31 -10.28
CA CYS A 828 -23.52 2.00 -9.25
C CYS A 828 -24.01 1.01 -8.20
N ILE A 829 -24.35 1.51 -7.02
CA ILE A 829 -24.76 0.72 -5.87
C ILE A 829 -25.93 1.45 -5.22
N GLY A 830 -27.01 0.70 -4.95
CA GLY A 830 -28.16 1.22 -4.21
C GLY A 830 -27.74 1.93 -2.91
N THR A 831 -28.58 2.85 -2.46
CA THR A 831 -28.33 3.74 -1.30
C THR A 831 -27.17 4.72 -1.47
N GLY A 832 -26.70 4.98 -2.70
CA GLY A 832 -25.79 6.09 -2.99
C GLY A 832 -24.32 5.73 -2.91
N MET A 833 -23.89 4.69 -3.64
CA MET A 833 -22.48 4.32 -3.71
C MET A 833 -22.06 3.95 -5.15
N GLY A 834 -20.75 3.90 -5.38
CA GLY A 834 -20.13 3.31 -6.57
C GLY A 834 -18.91 2.49 -6.19
N MET A 835 -18.63 1.41 -6.91
CA MET A 835 -17.40 0.63 -6.76
C MET A 835 -16.73 0.43 -8.11
N ALA A 836 -15.40 0.40 -8.09
CA ALA A 836 -14.58 0.12 -9.28
C ALA A 836 -13.48 -0.88 -8.92
N GLY A 837 -13.09 -1.73 -9.87
CA GLY A 837 -12.01 -2.71 -9.77
C GLY A 837 -11.11 -2.72 -10.99
N LEU A 838 -9.82 -2.94 -10.78
CA LEU A 838 -8.78 -2.90 -11.80
C LEU A 838 -8.04 -4.24 -11.86
N PHE A 839 -7.93 -4.79 -13.07
CA PHE A 839 -7.35 -6.10 -13.33
C PHE A 839 -6.41 -6.04 -14.54
N VAL A 840 -5.39 -6.88 -14.54
CA VAL A 840 -4.46 -7.01 -15.67
C VAL A 840 -4.50 -8.43 -16.20
N ASN A 841 -5.00 -8.60 -17.42
CA ASN A 841 -5.04 -9.87 -18.12
C ASN A 841 -3.63 -10.38 -18.47
N GLU A 842 -3.42 -11.67 -18.26
CA GLU A 842 -2.15 -12.38 -18.50
C GLU A 842 -2.29 -13.61 -19.41
N GLN A 843 -3.49 -13.85 -19.95
CA GLN A 843 -3.82 -14.94 -20.87
C GLN A 843 -3.25 -14.76 -22.26
#